data_AF-A0A4Q4Y8M7-F1
#
_entry.id   AF-A0A4Q4Y8M7-F1
#
_cell.length_a   1.000
_cell.length_b   1.000
_cell.length_c   1.000
_cell.angle_alpha   90.00
_cell.angle_beta   90.00
_cell.angle_gamma   90.00
#
_symmetry.space_group_name_H-M   'P 1'
#
loop_
_entity.id
_entity.type
_entity.pdbx_description
1 polymer ?
#
loop_
_entity_poly.entity_id
_entity_poly.type
_entity_poly.pdbx_seq_one_letter_code
_entity_poly.pdbx_strand_id
1 'polypeptide(L)'
;MLGVRVVRTAALGQVGRPVNQRYGDHRGGKIDAMDASQKRKKEERDKEECSDDPGDERSEHSAEATQEPDPPSPDIWTPTGDNPPLGVILDQFLDAANAFPFDNDLEQPTNYFQRLHKFLQEDKGNDLIVKFLTREDAWSGTIWTETKVEKFLVWLAGRKPTILKKIGKRGVPPVISALERNRGGFIRAIINREELRSALEEEGIHSGRWLHAAIEAQSPFLYELVELRKSDDLFAAVDDNNNALHALVEVVGEEVSKERLEQVVKALATGTERRGLDDADSDDSDEEEDGFQEEQHGQTRAPLRSRLRLMKMMMSSKSRLRLLQQVNNLGHTPYQLREITLEDHKDVQAVLEMEADEVRHQLSKSARRPTKSEIDAAVRDAKDAALRKVIVADPIANYIRKFCIRKLEKAEDTVKALYKSGSERHIDFDLAGYPGTSISQDFLNKLAKHLQFESILKYVALPNLFVEPSKFAAHKASVESNGLPSGLNTDLRAIFEWFRVNGVRRIIKITVVDYGDKCHRDSVIKEALAGFKVEFWTWKKVDICSEAIASSSRTVKEISLYWTGNYAVMMGWASREGFSDEKRFPKLKKIHLFVKEGYDKLEILKRQTNRFKRQMLLRNQDVEEAEDENSNLVSEANGQDDPISVCSEGENKKRRIDVVIVFDNEEFNTARDFRSGEGGLEVNPWIQAINSFCTFLQNKKNPNPVKIAIIDDGIDATWPDIHGRIVKGKSFYPYPGSEFFKAYYVPSGKHGTLMATLICKSCPRPQLYIARMEERRTEDDIALFTTDSAIKAIEWAISCEVDIISMSWTIEGRSRDSRDVLAFDNILSKAIKKGILLFGSASDHGPNRDELTYPGGFKECIRIGAASDDGVPLPWVNELDVNYFLPGKRIPFRSPDKDSYFYKTGSSFATACAAGLAGTLLYCDRVLGGKYGLDEKDDKSGKMMKVLDRLCTAGSKFVDVRKNLEEAFVQKLDDRGVDPSLRPPPPWDGDTLQALDDFMRSITLH
;
A
#
# COMPACT_ATOMS: atom_id res chain seq x y z
N MET A 1 56.33 -7.13 19.81
CA MET A 1 56.80 -8.44 19.28
C MET A 1 55.60 -9.24 18.83
N LEU A 2 55.83 -10.22 17.93
CA LEU A 2 54.82 -11.11 17.32
C LEU A 2 53.75 -10.41 16.48
N GLY A 3 53.47 -11.01 15.33
CA GLY A 3 52.44 -10.60 14.37
C GLY A 3 52.54 -11.46 13.12
N VAL A 4 51.40 -11.75 12.48
CA VAL A 4 51.32 -12.46 11.20
C VAL A 4 50.36 -11.68 10.29
N ARG A 5 50.63 -11.70 8.98
CA ARG A 5 49.90 -10.92 7.98
C ARG A 5 48.59 -11.59 7.59
N VAL A 6 47.57 -10.78 7.30
CA VAL A 6 46.52 -11.11 6.32
C VAL A 6 46.80 -10.30 5.05
N VAL A 7 46.58 -10.91 3.88
CA VAL A 7 46.98 -10.36 2.58
C VAL A 7 45.90 -9.43 2.02
N ARG A 8 46.33 -8.28 1.47
CA ARG A 8 45.48 -7.40 0.65
C ARG A 8 45.42 -7.92 -0.79
N THR A 9 44.24 -7.89 -1.39
CA THR A 9 44.06 -7.72 -2.84
C THR A 9 43.17 -6.50 -3.07
N ALA A 10 43.54 -5.66 -4.04
CA ALA A 10 42.82 -4.44 -4.38
C ALA A 10 43.07 -4.03 -5.83
N ALA A 11 41.98 -3.77 -6.56
CA ALA A 11 41.93 -2.98 -7.78
C ALA A 11 40.53 -2.35 -7.80
N LEU A 12 40.33 -1.02 -7.85
CA LEU A 12 40.83 -0.01 -8.79
C LEU A 12 40.42 -0.28 -10.24
N GLY A 13 39.79 0.73 -10.84
CA GLY A 13 39.53 0.85 -12.27
C GLY A 13 39.28 2.31 -12.62
N GLN A 14 39.37 2.66 -13.91
CA GLN A 14 38.96 3.94 -14.51
C GLN A 14 38.76 3.69 -16.03
N VAL A 15 37.62 4.09 -16.62
CA VAL A 15 37.35 5.39 -17.29
C VAL A 15 38.17 5.62 -18.58
N GLY A 16 37.47 5.68 -19.73
CA GLY A 16 38.05 6.07 -21.02
C GLY A 16 37.05 6.07 -22.18
N ARG A 17 36.89 7.22 -22.86
CA ARG A 17 36.30 7.44 -24.21
C ARG A 17 37.40 8.10 -25.08
N PRO A 18 37.24 8.47 -26.39
CA PRO A 18 36.21 8.16 -27.41
C PRO A 18 36.81 7.72 -28.80
N VAL A 19 35.94 7.49 -29.82
CA VAL A 19 36.08 7.85 -31.28
C VAL A 19 37.43 7.57 -32.01
N ASN A 20 37.50 6.83 -33.14
CA ASN A 20 37.06 7.27 -34.49
C ASN A 20 37.08 6.19 -35.62
N GLN A 21 36.61 6.58 -36.82
CA GLN A 21 36.60 5.90 -38.15
C GLN A 21 37.90 5.14 -38.57
N ARG A 22 37.90 4.09 -39.41
CA ARG A 22 37.73 4.14 -40.90
C ARG A 22 37.70 2.75 -41.58
N TYR A 23 37.18 2.74 -42.83
CA TYR A 23 37.44 1.88 -44.01
C TYR A 23 38.30 0.59 -43.90
N GLY A 24 37.79 -0.50 -44.47
CA GLY A 24 38.52 -1.67 -44.95
C GLY A 24 37.62 -2.54 -45.83
N ASP A 25 38.05 -2.86 -47.06
CA ASP A 25 37.25 -3.52 -48.11
C ASP A 25 37.95 -4.80 -48.61
N HIS A 26 37.22 -5.60 -49.39
CA HIS A 26 37.65 -6.59 -50.39
C HIS A 26 38.02 -8.04 -49.99
N ARG A 27 37.19 -8.94 -50.54
CA ARG A 27 37.53 -10.27 -51.15
C ARG A 27 38.06 -11.36 -50.20
N GLY A 28 37.80 -12.65 -50.42
CA GLY A 28 36.96 -13.30 -51.44
C GLY A 28 37.58 -14.64 -51.90
N GLY A 29 36.80 -15.73 -51.88
CA GLY A 29 37.25 -17.04 -52.37
C GLY A 29 36.24 -18.18 -52.17
N LYS A 30 35.88 -18.85 -53.28
CA LYS A 30 35.32 -20.21 -53.29
C LYS A 30 36.45 -21.18 -53.67
N ILE A 31 36.53 -22.36 -53.05
CA ILE A 31 36.96 -23.62 -53.70
C ILE A 31 36.17 -24.80 -53.08
N ASP A 32 35.91 -25.79 -53.92
CA ASP A 32 35.37 -27.16 -53.74
C ASP A 32 36.26 -28.06 -52.82
N ALA A 33 36.01 -29.34 -52.49
CA ALA A 33 34.85 -30.24 -52.30
C ALA A 33 35.37 -31.60 -51.74
N MET A 34 34.50 -32.62 -51.53
CA MET A 34 34.83 -34.01 -51.11
C MET A 34 35.47 -34.17 -49.70
N ASP A 35 35.79 -35.37 -49.19
CA ASP A 35 34.95 -36.51 -48.71
C ASP A 35 35.85 -37.35 -47.72
N ALA A 36 35.53 -38.47 -47.03
CA ALA A 36 34.38 -39.40 -47.01
C ALA A 36 34.31 -40.25 -45.71
N SER A 37 33.12 -40.75 -45.36
CA SER A 37 32.86 -42.02 -44.61
C SER A 37 33.23 -42.08 -43.09
N GLN A 38 32.83 -43.06 -42.24
CA GLN A 38 32.16 -44.38 -42.43
C GLN A 38 31.54 -44.99 -41.12
N LYS A 39 30.66 -46.03 -41.27
CA LYS A 39 30.15 -47.07 -40.29
C LYS A 39 28.88 -46.72 -39.47
N ARG A 40 27.89 -47.60 -39.13
CA ARG A 40 27.48 -49.05 -39.37
C ARG A 40 26.04 -49.28 -38.74
N LYS A 41 25.25 -50.39 -38.69
CA LYS A 41 25.01 -51.78 -39.25
C LYS A 41 23.74 -52.32 -38.50
N LYS A 42 22.71 -53.10 -38.94
CA LYS A 42 22.13 -53.75 -40.16
C LYS A 42 20.59 -53.90 -39.84
N GLU A 43 19.96 -55.00 -40.28
CA GLU A 43 18.79 -55.72 -39.71
C GLU A 43 17.42 -55.00 -39.72
N GLU A 44 16.35 -55.54 -40.35
CA GLU A 44 16.10 -56.67 -41.29
C GLU A 44 14.84 -56.27 -42.12
N ARG A 45 14.64 -56.54 -43.43
CA ARG A 45 14.42 -57.81 -44.19
C ARG A 45 13.15 -58.58 -43.76
N ASP A 46 12.36 -59.18 -44.65
CA ASP A 46 12.65 -59.71 -46.01
C ASP A 46 11.62 -59.37 -47.13
N LYS A 47 11.78 -60.01 -48.29
CA LYS A 47 10.98 -59.97 -49.55
C LYS A 47 10.08 -61.23 -49.62
N GLU A 48 9.38 -61.67 -50.68
CA GLU A 48 9.34 -61.40 -52.14
C GLU A 48 8.00 -61.99 -52.71
N GLU A 49 7.62 -61.64 -53.96
CA GLU A 49 6.81 -62.35 -55.00
C GLU A 49 5.79 -63.47 -54.62
N CYS A 50 4.60 -63.58 -55.25
CA CYS A 50 4.46 -63.94 -56.67
C CYS A 50 3.09 -63.59 -57.33
N SER A 51 2.91 -64.03 -58.58
CA SER A 51 1.85 -63.70 -59.55
C SER A 51 0.50 -64.40 -59.37
N ASP A 52 -0.58 -63.85 -59.95
CA ASP A 52 -1.19 -64.36 -61.20
C ASP A 52 -2.38 -63.50 -61.71
N ASP A 53 -2.63 -63.60 -63.03
CA ASP A 53 -3.74 -63.03 -63.84
C ASP A 53 -4.65 -64.22 -64.29
N PRO A 54 -5.73 -64.12 -65.13
CA PRO A 54 -6.38 -62.97 -65.76
C PRO A 54 -7.94 -62.95 -65.62
N GLY A 55 -8.58 -61.94 -66.22
CA GLY A 55 -10.06 -61.86 -66.35
C GLY A 55 -10.55 -60.81 -67.35
N ASP A 56 -10.60 -61.16 -68.64
CA ASP A 56 -11.10 -60.33 -69.75
C ASP A 56 -12.63 -60.47 -69.91
N GLU A 57 -13.35 -59.37 -70.20
CA GLU A 57 -14.35 -59.31 -71.29
C GLU A 57 -14.93 -57.89 -71.50
N ARG A 58 -15.79 -57.73 -72.52
CA ARG A 58 -16.11 -56.45 -73.19
C ARG A 58 -17.59 -56.04 -73.14
N SER A 59 -17.80 -54.80 -73.61
CA SER A 59 -18.94 -54.30 -74.42
C SER A 59 -20.21 -53.76 -73.74
N GLU A 60 -20.29 -52.42 -73.80
CA GLU A 60 -21.35 -51.62 -74.47
C GLU A 60 -22.79 -51.49 -73.92
N HIS A 61 -23.34 -50.30 -74.21
CA HIS A 61 -24.76 -49.91 -74.25
C HIS A 61 -25.59 -49.77 -72.96
N SER A 62 -25.37 -48.61 -72.32
CA SER A 62 -26.38 -47.53 -72.14
C SER A 62 -27.75 -47.85 -71.53
N ALA A 63 -27.99 -47.27 -70.35
CA ALA A 63 -29.30 -46.76 -69.91
C ALA A 63 -29.10 -45.33 -69.36
N GLU A 64 -30.13 -44.49 -69.44
CA GLU A 64 -30.02 -43.04 -69.18
C GLU A 64 -29.99 -42.71 -67.68
N ALA A 65 -29.05 -41.85 -67.27
CA ALA A 65 -29.05 -41.22 -65.96
C ALA A 65 -29.70 -39.83 -66.06
N THR A 66 -30.82 -39.63 -65.36
CA THR A 66 -31.46 -38.31 -65.24
C THR A 66 -30.55 -37.35 -64.47
N GLN A 67 -30.08 -36.31 -65.15
CA GLN A 67 -29.36 -35.21 -64.49
C GLN A 67 -30.33 -34.36 -63.66
N GLU A 68 -30.17 -34.35 -62.34
CA GLU A 68 -30.50 -33.15 -61.58
C GLU A 68 -29.40 -32.10 -61.83
N PRO A 69 -29.73 -30.80 -61.92
CA PRO A 69 -28.78 -29.78 -62.34
C PRO A 69 -27.78 -29.40 -61.26
N ASP A 70 -26.53 -29.14 -61.66
CA ASP A 70 -25.55 -28.46 -60.80
C ASP A 70 -26.12 -27.13 -60.27
N PRO A 71 -25.82 -26.75 -59.01
CA PRO A 71 -26.18 -25.43 -58.51
C PRO A 71 -25.52 -24.34 -59.38
N PRO A 72 -26.27 -23.29 -59.80
CA PRO A 72 -25.77 -22.35 -60.78
C PRO A 72 -24.54 -21.60 -60.25
N SER A 73 -23.41 -21.75 -60.94
CA SER A 73 -22.23 -20.93 -60.70
C SER A 73 -22.61 -19.45 -60.85
N PRO A 74 -22.50 -18.61 -59.80
CA PRO A 74 -22.96 -17.24 -59.87
C PRO A 74 -21.99 -16.43 -60.73
N ASP A 75 -22.45 -16.03 -61.92
CA ASP A 75 -21.60 -15.37 -62.93
C ASP A 75 -21.42 -13.87 -62.63
N ILE A 76 -20.89 -13.57 -61.44
CA ILE A 76 -20.66 -12.24 -60.89
C ILE A 76 -19.33 -11.68 -61.45
N TRP A 77 -19.23 -11.49 -62.76
CA TRP A 77 -18.22 -10.60 -63.33
C TRP A 77 -18.53 -10.04 -64.74
N THR A 78 -19.10 -8.84 -64.78
CA THR A 78 -19.12 -7.97 -65.99
C THR A 78 -18.51 -6.60 -65.66
N PRO A 79 -17.17 -6.44 -65.73
CA PRO A 79 -16.52 -5.18 -65.42
C PRO A 79 -16.56 -4.20 -66.61
N THR A 80 -17.49 -3.25 -66.57
CA THR A 80 -17.43 -2.07 -67.47
C THR A 80 -16.39 -1.07 -66.95
N GLY A 81 -15.10 -1.35 -67.17
CA GLY A 81 -13.99 -0.42 -66.95
C GLY A 81 -12.84 -0.96 -66.08
N ASP A 82 -11.61 -0.55 -66.41
CA ASP A 82 -10.40 -0.90 -65.66
C ASP A 82 -10.37 -0.25 -64.26
N ASN A 83 -10.27 -1.09 -63.22
CA ASN A 83 -10.38 -0.73 -61.79
C ASN A 83 -11.78 -0.25 -61.35
N PRO A 84 -12.75 -1.15 -61.15
CA PRO A 84 -13.96 -0.83 -60.40
C PRO A 84 -13.64 -0.37 -58.96
N PRO A 85 -14.51 0.44 -58.30
CA PRO A 85 -14.25 0.96 -56.96
C PRO A 85 -14.12 -0.14 -55.90
N LEU A 86 -13.24 0.05 -54.91
CA LEU A 86 -13.00 -0.92 -53.82
C LEU A 86 -14.24 -1.29 -53.00
N GLY A 87 -15.31 -0.49 -53.03
CA GLY A 87 -16.61 -0.85 -52.43
C GLY A 87 -17.30 -1.96 -53.19
N VAL A 88 -17.46 -1.80 -54.51
CA VAL A 88 -18.12 -2.78 -55.39
C VAL A 88 -17.41 -4.14 -55.35
N ILE A 89 -16.07 -4.15 -55.32
CA ILE A 89 -15.27 -5.38 -55.17
C ILE A 89 -15.52 -6.05 -53.80
N LEU A 90 -15.75 -5.26 -52.75
CA LEU A 90 -16.00 -5.76 -51.39
C LEU A 90 -17.41 -6.32 -51.24
N ASP A 91 -18.41 -5.70 -51.86
CA ASP A 91 -19.78 -6.22 -51.93
C ASP A 91 -19.82 -7.54 -52.73
N GLN A 92 -19.19 -7.58 -53.91
CA GLN A 92 -19.08 -8.81 -54.73
C GLN A 92 -18.33 -9.95 -54.01
N PHE A 93 -17.27 -9.63 -53.25
CA PHE A 93 -16.58 -10.63 -52.43
C PHE A 93 -17.46 -11.15 -51.28
N LEU A 94 -18.26 -10.27 -50.67
CA LEU A 94 -19.19 -10.61 -49.60
C LEU A 94 -20.33 -11.51 -50.10
N ASP A 95 -20.90 -11.22 -51.27
CA ASP A 95 -21.93 -12.07 -51.91
C ASP A 95 -21.38 -13.47 -52.22
N ALA A 96 -20.17 -13.54 -52.81
CA ALA A 96 -19.50 -14.82 -53.10
C ALA A 96 -19.14 -15.59 -51.82
N ALA A 97 -18.71 -14.91 -50.75
CA ALA A 97 -18.39 -15.54 -49.46
C ALA A 97 -19.66 -16.02 -48.72
N ASN A 98 -20.77 -15.30 -48.84
CA ASN A 98 -22.08 -15.72 -48.32
C ASN A 98 -22.57 -16.99 -49.03
N ALA A 99 -22.47 -17.02 -50.37
CA ALA A 99 -22.97 -18.10 -51.21
C ALA A 99 -22.16 -19.41 -51.10
N PHE A 100 -20.85 -19.35 -50.89
CA PHE A 100 -20.01 -20.56 -50.81
C PHE A 100 -20.19 -21.34 -49.50
N PRO A 101 -20.42 -22.67 -49.52
CA PRO A 101 -20.57 -23.49 -48.32
C PRO A 101 -19.20 -23.94 -47.77
N PHE A 102 -18.49 -23.03 -47.06
CA PHE A 102 -17.22 -23.38 -46.40
C PHE A 102 -17.33 -24.53 -45.38
N ASP A 103 -18.55 -24.89 -44.97
CA ASP A 103 -18.88 -26.03 -44.14
C ASP A 103 -18.80 -27.40 -44.87
N ASN A 104 -18.85 -27.45 -46.20
CA ASN A 104 -18.71 -28.68 -47.01
C ASN A 104 -17.24 -29.02 -47.34
N ASP A 105 -16.72 -30.13 -46.80
CA ASP A 105 -15.33 -30.57 -47.04
C ASP A 105 -15.06 -31.12 -48.45
N LEU A 106 -16.11 -31.40 -49.24
CA LEU A 106 -15.98 -31.86 -50.63
C LEU A 106 -15.73 -30.72 -51.62
N GLU A 107 -16.11 -29.49 -51.28
CA GLU A 107 -15.95 -28.32 -52.13
C GLU A 107 -14.67 -27.55 -51.81
N GLN A 108 -13.76 -27.44 -52.78
CA GLN A 108 -12.55 -26.63 -52.59
C GLN A 108 -12.83 -25.14 -52.86
N PRO A 109 -12.76 -24.24 -51.85
CA PRO A 109 -12.93 -22.81 -52.09
C PRO A 109 -11.78 -22.24 -52.94
N THR A 110 -10.67 -22.97 -53.07
CA THR A 110 -9.60 -22.63 -54.00
C THR A 110 -10.09 -22.51 -55.45
N ASN A 111 -11.06 -23.32 -55.87
CA ASN A 111 -11.59 -23.28 -57.24
C ASN A 111 -12.67 -22.21 -57.39
N TYR A 112 -13.60 -22.10 -56.43
CA TYR A 112 -14.65 -21.09 -56.44
C TYR A 112 -14.09 -19.65 -56.46
N PHE A 113 -13.08 -19.37 -55.63
CA PHE A 113 -12.47 -18.03 -55.56
C PHE A 113 -11.35 -17.79 -56.58
N GLN A 114 -11.21 -18.59 -57.65
CA GLN A 114 -10.16 -18.40 -58.68
C GLN A 114 -10.16 -17.00 -59.30
N ARG A 115 -11.34 -16.46 -59.68
CA ARG A 115 -11.46 -15.12 -60.29
C ARG A 115 -10.95 -14.00 -59.35
N LEU A 116 -11.12 -14.17 -58.04
CA LEU A 116 -10.63 -13.26 -56.99
C LEU A 116 -9.20 -13.55 -56.53
N HIS A 117 -8.63 -14.73 -56.84
CA HIS A 117 -7.38 -15.22 -56.27
C HIS A 117 -6.19 -14.27 -56.49
N LYS A 118 -6.05 -13.70 -57.70
CA LYS A 118 -4.99 -12.72 -58.01
C LYS A 118 -5.13 -11.46 -57.16
N PHE A 119 -6.33 -10.89 -57.08
CA PHE A 119 -6.61 -9.70 -56.27
C PHE A 119 -6.39 -9.98 -54.76
N LEU A 120 -6.78 -11.17 -54.29
CA LEU A 120 -6.54 -11.61 -52.91
C LEU A 120 -5.04 -11.79 -52.59
N GLN A 121 -4.16 -12.01 -53.59
CA GLN A 121 -2.70 -11.99 -53.39
C GLN A 121 -2.12 -10.56 -53.37
N GLU A 122 -2.62 -9.64 -54.19
CA GLU A 122 -2.14 -8.24 -54.25
C GLU A 122 -2.33 -7.47 -52.93
N ASP A 123 -1.49 -6.43 -52.72
CA ASP A 123 -1.53 -5.62 -51.50
C ASP A 123 -2.78 -4.74 -51.40
N LYS A 124 -3.40 -4.40 -52.55
CA LYS A 124 -4.73 -3.75 -52.60
C LYS A 124 -5.83 -4.66 -52.05
N GLY A 125 -5.69 -5.98 -52.22
CA GLY A 125 -6.61 -6.97 -51.66
C GLY A 125 -6.49 -7.12 -50.15
N ASN A 126 -5.30 -6.91 -49.57
CA ASN A 126 -5.13 -6.90 -48.10
C ASN A 126 -6.02 -5.84 -47.43
N ASP A 127 -6.06 -4.62 -47.99
CA ASP A 127 -6.89 -3.50 -47.53
C ASP A 127 -8.40 -3.81 -47.64
N LEU A 128 -8.79 -4.73 -48.55
CA LEU A 128 -10.17 -5.17 -48.76
C LEU A 128 -10.56 -6.33 -47.84
N ILE A 129 -9.68 -7.31 -47.64
CA ILE A 129 -9.90 -8.42 -46.70
C ILE A 129 -10.01 -7.87 -45.27
N VAL A 130 -9.13 -6.96 -44.85
CA VAL A 130 -9.23 -6.33 -43.52
C VAL A 130 -10.54 -5.55 -43.39
N LYS A 131 -11.02 -4.86 -44.44
CA LYS A 131 -12.35 -4.22 -44.45
C LYS A 131 -13.51 -5.21 -44.37
N PHE A 132 -13.39 -6.42 -44.96
CA PHE A 132 -14.41 -7.48 -44.84
C PHE A 132 -14.47 -8.04 -43.41
N LEU A 133 -13.32 -8.38 -42.83
CA LEU A 133 -13.22 -8.87 -41.46
C LEU A 133 -13.73 -7.80 -40.45
N THR A 134 -13.50 -6.52 -40.73
CA THR A 134 -13.96 -5.37 -39.91
C THR A 134 -15.28 -4.73 -40.37
N ARG A 135 -16.03 -5.34 -41.31
CA ARG A 135 -17.36 -4.88 -41.75
C ARG A 135 -18.43 -5.33 -40.75
N GLU A 136 -19.50 -4.57 -40.57
CA GLU A 136 -20.51 -4.81 -39.51
C GLU A 136 -21.57 -5.83 -39.92
N ASP A 137 -22.10 -5.67 -41.13
CA ASP A 137 -23.10 -6.49 -41.82
C ASP A 137 -22.59 -7.88 -42.28
N ALA A 138 -21.30 -7.98 -42.64
CA ALA A 138 -20.72 -9.17 -43.28
C ALA A 138 -20.84 -10.50 -42.49
N TRP A 139 -21.12 -10.43 -41.19
CA TRP A 139 -21.17 -11.59 -40.29
C TRP A 139 -22.50 -11.70 -39.52
N SER A 140 -23.48 -10.84 -39.82
CA SER A 140 -24.76 -10.80 -39.11
C SER A 140 -25.86 -11.55 -39.89
N GLY A 141 -26.08 -12.82 -39.56
CA GLY A 141 -27.20 -13.61 -40.09
C GLY A 141 -27.02 -15.11 -39.93
N THR A 142 -28.08 -15.88 -40.21
CA THR A 142 -28.08 -17.36 -40.16
C THR A 142 -27.18 -18.02 -41.21
N ILE A 143 -26.65 -17.24 -42.17
CA ILE A 143 -25.80 -17.70 -43.29
C ILE A 143 -24.37 -18.08 -42.83
N TRP A 144 -23.91 -17.53 -41.69
CA TRP A 144 -22.57 -17.76 -41.12
C TRP A 144 -22.66 -18.58 -39.83
N THR A 145 -22.77 -19.90 -39.97
CA THR A 145 -22.63 -20.85 -38.85
C THR A 145 -21.21 -20.82 -38.29
N GLU A 146 -21.01 -21.17 -37.01
CA GLU A 146 -19.68 -21.17 -36.40
C GLU A 146 -18.68 -22.03 -37.17
N THR A 147 -19.10 -23.21 -37.65
CA THR A 147 -18.30 -24.11 -38.49
C THR A 147 -17.88 -23.46 -39.82
N LYS A 148 -18.77 -22.71 -40.46
CA LYS A 148 -18.49 -21.99 -41.71
C LYS A 148 -17.51 -20.83 -41.48
N VAL A 149 -17.64 -20.11 -40.36
CA VAL A 149 -16.68 -19.08 -39.92
C VAL A 149 -15.30 -19.70 -39.64
N GLU A 150 -15.24 -20.81 -38.91
CA GLU A 150 -13.98 -21.51 -38.57
C GLU A 150 -13.23 -21.97 -39.83
N LYS A 151 -13.91 -22.71 -40.73
CA LYS A 151 -13.29 -23.21 -41.96
C LYS A 151 -12.89 -22.09 -42.93
N PHE A 152 -13.67 -21.00 -43.01
CA PHE A 152 -13.27 -19.80 -43.77
C PHE A 152 -11.98 -19.18 -43.23
N LEU A 153 -11.86 -19.01 -41.90
CA LEU A 153 -10.68 -18.39 -41.28
C LEU A 153 -9.43 -19.26 -41.44
N VAL A 154 -9.54 -20.58 -41.31
CA VAL A 154 -8.45 -21.54 -41.59
C VAL A 154 -7.99 -21.44 -43.05
N TRP A 155 -8.92 -21.46 -44.01
CA TRP A 155 -8.62 -21.30 -45.44
C TRP A 155 -7.93 -19.95 -45.75
N LEU A 156 -8.37 -18.87 -45.10
CA LEU A 156 -7.79 -17.54 -45.26
C LEU A 156 -6.37 -17.47 -44.68
N ALA A 157 -6.16 -18.01 -43.47
CA ALA A 157 -4.85 -18.02 -42.80
C ALA A 157 -3.83 -18.90 -43.54
N GLY A 158 -4.24 -20.08 -44.02
CA GLY A 158 -3.39 -20.95 -44.86
C GLY A 158 -2.94 -20.33 -46.18
N ARG A 159 -3.55 -19.22 -46.59
CA ARG A 159 -3.17 -18.42 -47.78
C ARG A 159 -2.39 -17.15 -47.43
N LYS A 160 -2.74 -16.48 -46.33
CA LYS A 160 -2.07 -15.27 -45.84
C LYS A 160 -2.02 -15.27 -44.30
N PRO A 161 -1.03 -15.94 -43.68
CA PRO A 161 -0.96 -16.06 -42.22
C PRO A 161 -0.95 -14.71 -41.47
N THR A 162 -0.37 -13.67 -42.08
CA THR A 162 -0.25 -12.33 -41.49
C THR A 162 -1.49 -11.44 -41.65
N ILE A 163 -2.54 -11.88 -42.37
CA ILE A 163 -3.69 -10.98 -42.66
C ILE A 163 -4.49 -10.61 -41.40
N LEU A 164 -4.56 -11.51 -40.43
CA LEU A 164 -5.23 -11.27 -39.14
C LEU A 164 -4.44 -10.31 -38.23
N LYS A 165 -3.12 -10.18 -38.45
CA LYS A 165 -2.25 -9.19 -37.79
C LYS A 165 -2.27 -7.82 -38.50
N LYS A 166 -2.81 -7.70 -39.72
CA LYS A 166 -2.61 -6.50 -40.55
C LYS A 166 -3.58 -5.37 -40.22
N ILE A 167 -3.02 -4.26 -39.76
CA ILE A 167 -3.75 -3.00 -39.55
C ILE A 167 -4.15 -2.39 -40.90
N GLY A 168 -5.45 -2.22 -41.12
CA GLY A 168 -5.99 -1.48 -42.27
C GLY A 168 -6.04 0.02 -42.03
N LYS A 169 -6.42 0.81 -43.04
CA LYS A 169 -6.49 2.30 -42.99
C LYS A 169 -7.41 2.92 -41.91
N ARG A 170 -8.11 2.12 -41.09
CA ARG A 170 -8.89 2.56 -39.92
C ARG A 170 -8.21 2.25 -38.57
N GLY A 171 -6.99 1.71 -38.55
CA GLY A 171 -6.16 1.59 -37.34
C GLY A 171 -6.38 0.36 -36.45
N VAL A 172 -7.46 -0.40 -36.63
CA VAL A 172 -7.82 -1.55 -35.76
C VAL A 172 -7.56 -2.90 -36.46
N PRO A 173 -6.85 -3.86 -35.83
CA PRO A 173 -6.71 -5.23 -36.31
C PRO A 173 -8.04 -6.02 -36.36
N PRO A 174 -8.20 -6.98 -37.28
CA PRO A 174 -9.37 -7.87 -37.34
C PRO A 174 -9.76 -8.54 -36.01
N VAL A 175 -8.79 -9.01 -35.22
CA VAL A 175 -9.05 -9.69 -33.93
C VAL A 175 -9.66 -8.74 -32.90
N ILE A 176 -9.11 -7.52 -32.80
CA ILE A 176 -9.61 -6.49 -31.88
C ILE A 176 -11.05 -6.11 -32.26
N SER A 177 -11.32 -5.89 -33.56
CA SER A 177 -12.68 -5.59 -34.02
C SER A 177 -13.68 -6.76 -33.90
N ALA A 178 -13.19 -8.01 -33.80
CA ALA A 178 -14.01 -9.16 -33.47
C ALA A 178 -14.34 -9.23 -31.97
N LEU A 179 -13.45 -8.74 -31.09
CA LEU A 179 -13.64 -8.67 -29.65
C LEU A 179 -14.56 -7.50 -29.26
N GLU A 180 -14.29 -6.29 -29.76
CA GLU A 180 -15.15 -5.08 -29.63
C GLU A 180 -16.63 -5.37 -29.96
N ARG A 181 -16.87 -6.30 -30.88
CA ARG A 181 -18.19 -6.68 -31.41
C ARG A 181 -18.65 -8.08 -30.96
N ASN A 182 -18.00 -8.65 -29.94
CA ASN A 182 -18.34 -9.93 -29.29
C ASN A 182 -18.66 -11.09 -30.28
N ARG A 183 -17.81 -11.27 -31.30
CA ARG A 183 -18.05 -12.22 -32.40
C ARG A 183 -17.67 -13.65 -32.04
N GLY A 184 -18.50 -14.30 -31.22
CA GLY A 184 -18.22 -15.61 -30.63
C GLY A 184 -17.66 -16.66 -31.59
N GLY A 185 -18.25 -16.86 -32.77
CA GLY A 185 -17.74 -17.83 -33.77
C GLY A 185 -16.34 -17.51 -34.30
N PHE A 186 -16.00 -16.23 -34.46
CA PHE A 186 -14.67 -15.77 -34.90
C PHE A 186 -13.61 -16.02 -33.80
N ILE A 187 -13.98 -15.75 -32.54
CA ILE A 187 -13.11 -15.92 -31.38
C ILE A 187 -12.91 -17.41 -31.04
N ARG A 188 -13.99 -18.21 -31.10
CA ARG A 188 -13.96 -19.67 -30.95
C ARG A 188 -13.07 -20.33 -32.00
N ALA A 189 -13.10 -19.88 -33.25
CA ALA A 189 -12.17 -20.35 -34.28
C ALA A 189 -10.70 -20.12 -33.91
N ILE A 190 -10.33 -18.94 -33.41
CA ILE A 190 -8.95 -18.62 -32.95
C ILE A 190 -8.52 -19.53 -31.78
N ILE A 191 -9.45 -19.88 -30.89
CA ILE A 191 -9.17 -20.75 -29.74
C ILE A 191 -8.95 -22.20 -30.18
N ASN A 192 -9.86 -22.71 -31.03
CA ASN A 192 -9.88 -24.09 -31.51
C ASN A 192 -8.72 -24.42 -32.45
N ARG A 193 -8.22 -23.46 -33.24
CA ARG A 193 -7.27 -23.68 -34.34
C ARG A 193 -5.91 -23.07 -34.07
N GLU A 194 -4.89 -23.91 -33.96
CA GLU A 194 -3.51 -23.50 -33.64
C GLU A 194 -2.93 -22.57 -34.71
N GLU A 195 -3.29 -22.80 -35.97
CA GLU A 195 -2.90 -21.98 -37.13
C GLU A 195 -3.35 -20.51 -36.99
N LEU A 196 -4.47 -20.29 -36.30
CA LEU A 196 -5.07 -18.96 -36.08
C LEU A 196 -4.52 -18.26 -34.83
N ARG A 197 -3.90 -18.97 -33.89
CA ARG A 197 -3.38 -18.41 -32.63
C ARG A 197 -2.29 -17.36 -32.85
N SER A 198 -1.55 -17.49 -33.96
CA SER A 198 -0.60 -16.47 -34.40
C SER A 198 -1.21 -15.06 -34.42
N ALA A 199 -2.51 -14.91 -34.69
CA ALA A 199 -3.20 -13.62 -34.70
C ALA A 199 -3.21 -12.87 -33.34
N LEU A 200 -2.91 -13.55 -32.22
CA LEU A 200 -2.78 -12.94 -30.88
C LEU A 200 -1.35 -12.41 -30.58
N GLU A 201 -0.39 -12.71 -31.46
CA GLU A 201 1.01 -12.29 -31.38
C GLU A 201 1.25 -10.95 -32.07
N GLU A 202 0.88 -9.86 -31.40
CA GLU A 202 1.28 -8.51 -31.79
C GLU A 202 2.69 -8.19 -31.24
N GLU A 203 3.51 -7.54 -32.08
CA GLU A 203 4.87 -7.09 -31.74
C GLU A 203 4.90 -5.59 -31.39
N GLY A 204 5.86 -5.20 -30.54
CA GLY A 204 6.07 -3.79 -30.18
C GLY A 204 4.93 -3.21 -29.32
N ILE A 205 4.66 -1.91 -29.52
CA ILE A 205 3.80 -1.09 -28.64
C ILE A 205 2.34 -1.59 -28.58
N HIS A 206 1.89 -2.36 -29.57
CA HIS A 206 0.51 -2.87 -29.63
C HIS A 206 0.31 -4.25 -29.00
N SER A 207 1.38 -4.93 -28.53
CA SER A 207 1.25 -6.21 -27.83
C SER A 207 0.24 -6.10 -26.68
N GLY A 208 -0.89 -6.80 -26.82
CA GLY A 208 -1.92 -6.91 -25.78
C GLY A 208 -3.06 -5.88 -25.85
N ARG A 209 -3.18 -5.05 -26.89
CA ARG A 209 -4.38 -4.22 -27.08
C ARG A 209 -5.67 -5.06 -27.20
N TRP A 210 -5.57 -6.26 -27.77
CA TRP A 210 -6.68 -7.22 -27.78
C TRP A 210 -7.15 -7.63 -26.37
N LEU A 211 -6.28 -7.62 -25.36
CA LEU A 211 -6.68 -7.95 -23.99
C LEU A 211 -7.54 -6.83 -23.39
N HIS A 212 -7.16 -5.57 -23.58
CA HIS A 212 -7.97 -4.41 -23.18
C HIS A 212 -9.35 -4.46 -23.84
N ALA A 213 -9.41 -4.61 -25.16
CA ALA A 213 -10.68 -4.74 -25.89
C ALA A 213 -11.53 -5.95 -25.46
N ALA A 214 -10.90 -7.08 -25.12
CA ALA A 214 -11.61 -8.26 -24.59
C ALA A 214 -12.19 -8.03 -23.17
N ILE A 215 -11.53 -7.22 -22.35
CA ILE A 215 -12.01 -6.83 -21.02
C ILE A 215 -13.17 -5.83 -21.14
N GLU A 216 -13.00 -4.78 -21.95
CA GLU A 216 -14.01 -3.73 -22.17
C GLU A 216 -15.30 -4.29 -22.79
N ALA A 217 -15.18 -5.15 -23.80
CA ALA A 217 -16.32 -5.85 -24.41
C ALA A 217 -16.90 -6.97 -23.53
N GLN A 218 -16.35 -7.20 -22.33
CA GLN A 218 -16.73 -8.27 -21.38
C GLN A 218 -16.83 -9.65 -22.05
N SER A 219 -15.86 -9.96 -22.92
CA SER A 219 -15.87 -11.16 -23.76
C SER A 219 -16.01 -12.44 -22.92
N PRO A 220 -16.96 -13.34 -23.22
CA PRO A 220 -17.10 -14.59 -22.47
C PRO A 220 -15.87 -15.50 -22.63
N PHE A 221 -15.12 -15.33 -23.73
CA PHE A 221 -13.90 -16.07 -24.07
C PHE A 221 -12.61 -15.48 -23.46
N LEU A 222 -12.72 -14.43 -22.64
CA LEU A 222 -11.59 -13.69 -22.09
C LEU A 222 -10.57 -14.58 -21.35
N TYR A 223 -11.03 -15.64 -20.67
CA TYR A 223 -10.13 -16.55 -19.96
C TYR A 223 -9.38 -17.49 -20.91
N GLU A 224 -10.07 -18.13 -21.87
CA GLU A 224 -9.42 -19.00 -22.86
C GLU A 224 -8.37 -18.25 -23.70
N LEU A 225 -8.66 -17.02 -24.13
CA LEU A 225 -7.72 -16.22 -24.91
C LEU A 225 -6.41 -15.91 -24.16
N VAL A 226 -6.49 -15.69 -22.85
CA VAL A 226 -5.30 -15.43 -22.01
C VAL A 226 -4.58 -16.72 -21.65
N GLU A 227 -5.28 -17.85 -21.50
CA GLU A 227 -4.66 -19.17 -21.36
C GLU A 227 -3.72 -19.49 -22.55
N LEU A 228 -4.12 -19.11 -23.78
CA LEU A 228 -3.36 -19.34 -25.01
C LEU A 228 -2.09 -18.46 -25.15
N ARG A 229 -1.98 -17.32 -24.44
CA ARG A 229 -0.82 -16.41 -24.54
C ARG A 229 -0.39 -15.85 -23.18
N LYS A 230 -0.03 -16.73 -22.23
CA LYS A 230 0.50 -16.32 -20.91
C LYS A 230 1.93 -15.74 -20.98
N SER A 231 2.10 -14.52 -21.50
CA SER A 231 3.38 -13.79 -21.47
C SER A 231 3.33 -12.56 -20.54
N ASP A 232 4.45 -12.21 -19.92
CA ASP A 232 4.54 -10.98 -19.11
C ASP A 232 4.34 -9.71 -19.97
N ASP A 233 4.69 -9.75 -21.26
CA ASP A 233 4.47 -8.66 -22.22
C ASP A 233 2.98 -8.44 -22.57
N LEU A 234 2.13 -9.47 -22.45
CA LEU A 234 0.68 -9.32 -22.59
C LEU A 234 0.09 -8.53 -21.41
N PHE A 235 0.61 -8.71 -20.20
CA PHE A 235 0.11 -8.04 -19.00
C PHE A 235 0.79 -6.70 -18.72
N ALA A 236 2.01 -6.50 -19.26
CA ALA A 236 2.68 -5.21 -19.32
C ALA A 236 2.18 -4.30 -20.46
N ALA A 237 1.21 -4.79 -21.26
CA ALA A 237 0.51 -4.03 -22.27
C ALA A 237 -0.18 -2.78 -21.69
N VAL A 238 -0.08 -1.68 -22.43
CA VAL A 238 -0.63 -0.37 -22.04
C VAL A 238 -1.38 0.22 -23.22
N ASP A 239 -2.64 0.61 -23.00
CA ASP A 239 -3.46 1.35 -23.96
C ASP A 239 -3.91 2.65 -23.29
N ASP A 240 -3.74 3.80 -23.96
CA ASP A 240 -3.94 5.16 -23.39
C ASP A 240 -3.46 5.34 -21.93
N ASN A 241 -2.28 4.77 -21.62
CA ASN A 241 -1.63 4.71 -20.32
C ASN A 241 -2.36 3.90 -19.22
N ASN A 242 -3.51 3.30 -19.51
CA ASN A 242 -4.10 2.22 -18.70
C ASN A 242 -3.33 0.91 -18.95
N ASN A 243 -2.90 0.22 -17.88
CA ASN A 243 -2.47 -1.20 -17.99
C ASN A 243 -3.68 -2.13 -17.82
N ALA A 244 -3.55 -3.42 -18.14
CA ALA A 244 -4.70 -4.35 -18.13
C ALA A 244 -5.37 -4.54 -16.74
N LEU A 245 -4.74 -4.14 -15.63
CA LEU A 245 -5.41 -4.08 -14.33
C LEU A 245 -6.34 -2.86 -14.20
N HIS A 246 -6.09 -1.74 -14.89
CA HIS A 246 -6.98 -0.58 -14.92
C HIS A 246 -8.27 -0.92 -15.67
N ALA A 247 -8.18 -1.51 -16.87
CA ALA A 247 -9.35 -1.98 -17.61
C ALA A 247 -10.21 -2.97 -16.81
N LEU A 248 -9.59 -3.90 -16.06
CA LEU A 248 -10.31 -4.88 -15.24
C LEU A 248 -11.10 -4.31 -14.05
N VAL A 249 -10.66 -3.18 -13.49
CA VAL A 249 -11.31 -2.55 -12.33
C VAL A 249 -12.29 -1.44 -12.71
N GLU A 250 -12.11 -0.83 -13.88
CA GLU A 250 -12.99 0.19 -14.44
C GLU A 250 -14.34 -0.41 -14.90
N VAL A 251 -14.35 -1.68 -15.31
CA VAL A 251 -15.60 -2.43 -15.52
C VAL A 251 -16.32 -2.66 -14.19
N VAL A 252 -17.53 -2.11 -14.07
CA VAL A 252 -18.50 -2.39 -13.00
C VAL A 252 -19.66 -3.22 -13.56
N GLY A 253 -19.99 -4.32 -12.89
CA GLY A 253 -21.12 -5.20 -13.21
C GLY A 253 -21.91 -5.62 -11.96
N GLU A 254 -22.36 -6.88 -11.92
CA GLU A 254 -23.21 -7.50 -10.88
C GLU A 254 -22.68 -7.38 -9.43
N GLU A 255 -21.44 -6.93 -9.23
CA GLU A 255 -20.94 -6.57 -7.90
C GLU A 255 -21.75 -5.45 -7.20
N VAL A 256 -22.31 -4.51 -7.97
CA VAL A 256 -22.98 -3.31 -7.45
C VAL A 256 -24.46 -3.32 -7.84
N SER A 257 -25.34 -3.52 -6.86
CA SER A 257 -26.78 -3.22 -6.95
C SER A 257 -27.24 -2.54 -5.66
N LYS A 258 -28.19 -1.61 -5.77
CA LYS A 258 -28.70 -0.84 -4.63
C LYS A 258 -29.13 -1.72 -3.44
N GLU A 259 -29.86 -2.80 -3.67
CA GLU A 259 -30.38 -3.69 -2.62
C GLU A 259 -29.23 -4.35 -1.84
N ARG A 260 -28.17 -4.76 -2.54
CA ARG A 260 -26.97 -5.35 -1.94
C ARG A 260 -26.18 -4.30 -1.15
N LEU A 261 -26.02 -3.09 -1.70
CA LEU A 261 -25.35 -1.99 -1.01
C LEU A 261 -26.07 -1.60 0.28
N GLU A 262 -27.40 -1.50 0.26
CA GLU A 262 -28.20 -1.23 1.45
C GLU A 262 -27.99 -2.31 2.53
N GLN A 263 -27.99 -3.59 2.16
CA GLN A 263 -27.72 -4.69 3.10
C GLN A 263 -26.32 -4.61 3.71
N VAL A 264 -25.30 -4.31 2.90
CA VAL A 264 -23.90 -4.12 3.34
C VAL A 264 -23.80 -2.96 4.33
N VAL A 265 -24.35 -1.79 4.00
CA VAL A 265 -24.24 -0.58 4.83
C VAL A 265 -24.96 -0.75 6.17
N LYS A 266 -26.09 -1.47 6.18
CA LYS A 266 -26.87 -1.83 7.38
C LYS A 266 -26.15 -2.87 8.24
N ALA A 267 -25.67 -3.98 7.66
CA ALA A 267 -24.97 -5.05 8.39
C ALA A 267 -23.67 -4.56 9.06
N LEU A 268 -22.91 -3.70 8.37
CA LEU A 268 -21.70 -3.06 8.90
C LEU A 268 -22.00 -1.96 9.93
N ALA A 269 -23.23 -1.42 9.99
CA ALA A 269 -23.66 -0.50 11.04
C ALA A 269 -24.09 -1.24 12.33
N THR A 270 -24.78 -2.37 12.21
CA THR A 270 -25.32 -3.12 13.36
C THR A 270 -24.34 -4.13 13.96
N GLY A 271 -23.11 -4.23 13.43
CA GLY A 271 -22.06 -5.13 13.91
C GLY A 271 -22.44 -6.62 13.88
N THR A 272 -23.46 -6.99 13.10
CA THR A 272 -24.14 -8.30 13.20
C THR A 272 -23.49 -9.38 12.31
N GLU A 273 -22.19 -9.26 12.03
CA GLU A 273 -21.40 -10.14 11.15
C GLU A 273 -21.23 -11.58 11.69
N ARG A 274 -21.96 -11.99 12.75
CA ARG A 274 -21.84 -13.30 13.43
C ARG A 274 -22.29 -14.53 12.61
N ARG A 275 -22.62 -14.38 11.32
CA ARG A 275 -22.95 -15.50 10.40
C ARG A 275 -23.15 -15.14 8.92
N GLY A 276 -23.57 -13.92 8.60
CA GLY A 276 -24.21 -13.64 7.29
C GLY A 276 -23.31 -13.37 6.08
N LEU A 277 -21.99 -13.23 6.25
CA LEU A 277 -21.05 -12.89 5.16
C LEU A 277 -19.89 -13.88 5.00
N ASP A 278 -19.68 -14.81 5.94
CA ASP A 278 -18.60 -15.79 5.85
C ASP A 278 -18.78 -16.77 4.67
N ASP A 279 -20.02 -17.04 4.25
CA ASP A 279 -20.32 -17.88 3.07
C ASP A 279 -19.85 -17.25 1.74
N ALA A 280 -19.47 -15.97 1.74
CA ALA A 280 -18.86 -15.27 0.60
C ALA A 280 -17.34 -15.04 0.74
N ASP A 281 -16.76 -15.28 1.92
CA ASP A 281 -15.30 -15.19 2.22
C ASP A 281 -14.74 -16.57 2.64
N SER A 282 -15.46 -17.64 2.27
CA SER A 282 -15.10 -19.06 2.40
C SER A 282 -14.07 -19.51 1.35
N ASP A 283 -14.11 -18.88 0.17
CA ASP A 283 -13.23 -19.09 -1.00
C ASP A 283 -11.81 -18.51 -0.81
N ASP A 284 -11.24 -18.71 0.38
CA ASP A 284 -9.91 -18.27 0.82
C ASP A 284 -8.86 -19.41 0.61
N SER A 285 -9.11 -20.28 -0.36
CA SER A 285 -8.24 -21.33 -0.90
C SER A 285 -7.08 -20.71 -1.70
N ASP A 286 -6.17 -20.02 -0.98
CA ASP A 286 -4.98 -19.39 -1.58
C ASP A 286 -4.02 -20.41 -2.26
N GLU A 287 -4.12 -21.70 -1.92
CA GLU A 287 -3.29 -22.80 -2.46
C GLU A 287 -4.05 -24.15 -2.42
N GLU A 288 -4.74 -24.52 -3.50
CA GLU A 288 -4.73 -25.88 -4.04
C GLU A 288 -4.73 -25.81 -5.57
N GLU A 289 -3.98 -26.70 -6.20
CA GLU A 289 -4.09 -27.02 -7.63
C GLU A 289 -5.18 -28.10 -7.79
N ASP A 290 -5.85 -28.10 -8.94
CA ASP A 290 -6.93 -29.02 -9.33
C ASP A 290 -8.26 -28.88 -8.57
N GLY A 291 -9.38 -29.06 -9.29
CA GLY A 291 -10.70 -29.30 -8.67
C GLY A 291 -11.55 -28.08 -8.27
N PHE A 292 -11.89 -27.19 -9.22
CA PHE A 292 -13.17 -26.45 -9.10
C PHE A 292 -14.33 -27.46 -9.20
N GLN A 293 -14.84 -27.95 -8.06
CA GLN A 293 -16.06 -28.79 -8.06
C GLN A 293 -17.29 -27.92 -8.33
N GLU A 294 -18.11 -28.33 -9.30
CA GLU A 294 -19.26 -27.58 -9.80
C GLU A 294 -20.50 -27.71 -8.88
N GLU A 295 -20.47 -27.11 -7.69
CA GLU A 295 -21.68 -27.04 -6.87
C GLU A 295 -22.74 -26.12 -7.50
N GLN A 296 -23.91 -26.71 -7.76
CA GLN A 296 -24.92 -26.24 -8.73
C GLN A 296 -25.81 -25.11 -8.19
N HIS A 297 -25.25 -23.98 -7.76
CA HIS A 297 -26.04 -22.83 -7.25
C HIS A 297 -25.77 -21.52 -8.01
N GLY A 298 -26.65 -21.23 -8.98
CA GLY A 298 -26.87 -19.91 -9.57
C GLY A 298 -26.02 -19.57 -10.81
N GLN A 299 -26.67 -19.37 -11.96
CA GLN A 299 -26.03 -18.87 -13.19
C GLN A 299 -25.62 -17.38 -13.12
N THR A 300 -26.09 -16.63 -12.12
CA THR A 300 -26.02 -15.16 -11.97
C THR A 300 -24.76 -14.64 -11.27
N ARG A 301 -23.59 -15.24 -11.54
CA ARG A 301 -22.28 -14.79 -11.00
C ARG A 301 -21.06 -15.00 -11.91
N ALA A 302 -21.26 -15.42 -13.17
CA ALA A 302 -20.15 -15.80 -14.05
C ALA A 302 -19.14 -14.66 -14.37
N PRO A 303 -19.56 -13.42 -14.76
CA PRO A 303 -18.63 -12.37 -15.18
C PRO A 303 -17.68 -11.90 -14.09
N LEU A 304 -18.16 -11.83 -12.83
CA LEU A 304 -17.33 -11.47 -11.68
C LEU A 304 -16.31 -12.57 -11.34
N ARG A 305 -16.71 -13.85 -11.43
CA ARG A 305 -15.79 -15.00 -11.24
C ARG A 305 -14.67 -14.98 -12.28
N SER A 306 -14.98 -14.73 -13.55
CA SER A 306 -13.98 -14.66 -14.63
C SER A 306 -12.99 -13.51 -14.45
N ARG A 307 -13.46 -12.30 -14.10
CA ARG A 307 -12.58 -11.15 -13.79
C ARG A 307 -11.66 -11.44 -12.60
N LEU A 308 -12.19 -11.96 -11.49
CA LEU A 308 -11.37 -12.32 -10.32
C LEU A 308 -10.36 -13.45 -10.63
N ARG A 309 -10.71 -14.43 -11.48
CA ARG A 309 -9.79 -15.49 -11.93
C ARG A 309 -8.64 -14.92 -12.78
N LEU A 310 -8.94 -13.99 -13.70
CA LEU A 310 -7.92 -13.29 -14.48
C LEU A 310 -7.03 -12.40 -13.59
N MET A 311 -7.60 -11.65 -12.64
CA MET A 311 -6.81 -10.88 -11.66
C MET A 311 -5.89 -11.77 -10.82
N LYS A 312 -6.38 -12.90 -10.29
CA LYS A 312 -5.55 -13.91 -9.60
C LYS A 312 -4.37 -14.37 -10.48
N MET A 313 -4.63 -14.68 -11.76
CA MET A 313 -3.60 -15.09 -12.73
C MET A 313 -2.62 -13.96 -13.11
N MET A 314 -3.06 -12.71 -13.16
CA MET A 314 -2.23 -11.53 -13.43
C MET A 314 -1.28 -11.21 -12.28
N MET A 315 -1.79 -11.29 -11.05
CA MET A 315 -1.07 -10.84 -9.85
C MET A 315 -0.19 -11.95 -9.23
N SER A 316 -0.25 -13.19 -9.73
CA SER A 316 0.51 -14.33 -9.18
C SER A 316 2.04 -14.23 -9.31
N SER A 317 2.58 -13.47 -10.29
CA SER A 317 4.03 -13.33 -10.48
C SER A 317 4.60 -12.08 -9.81
N LYS A 318 5.78 -12.21 -9.17
CA LYS A 318 6.55 -11.07 -8.65
C LYS A 318 6.89 -10.04 -9.74
N SER A 319 7.11 -10.45 -10.99
CA SER A 319 7.40 -9.53 -12.11
C SER A 319 6.24 -8.57 -12.44
N ARG A 320 5.00 -9.01 -12.21
CA ARG A 320 3.76 -8.26 -12.54
C ARG A 320 3.25 -7.40 -11.39
N LEU A 321 3.83 -7.49 -10.18
CA LEU A 321 3.48 -6.63 -9.04
C LEU A 321 3.63 -5.13 -9.33
N ARG A 322 4.53 -4.74 -10.24
CA ARG A 322 4.73 -3.34 -10.69
C ARG A 322 3.45 -2.70 -11.26
N LEU A 323 2.54 -3.49 -11.83
CA LEU A 323 1.29 -3.01 -12.43
C LEU A 323 0.35 -2.36 -11.40
N LEU A 324 0.46 -2.72 -10.12
CA LEU A 324 -0.31 -2.16 -9.00
C LEU A 324 0.16 -0.75 -8.57
N GLN A 325 1.38 -0.35 -8.96
CA GLN A 325 1.97 0.96 -8.64
C GLN A 325 2.10 1.89 -9.87
N GLN A 326 1.83 1.38 -11.07
CA GLN A 326 1.71 2.22 -12.25
C GLN A 326 0.46 3.11 -12.11
N VAL A 327 0.55 4.33 -12.63
CA VAL A 327 -0.55 5.28 -12.70
C VAL A 327 -0.91 5.57 -14.15
N ASN A 328 -2.20 5.65 -14.45
CA ASN A 328 -2.70 5.99 -15.78
C ASN A 328 -2.60 7.50 -16.08
N ASN A 329 -3.16 7.93 -17.21
CA ASN A 329 -3.16 9.34 -17.64
C ASN A 329 -3.88 10.31 -16.67
N LEU A 330 -4.76 9.81 -15.79
CA LEU A 330 -5.39 10.60 -14.73
C LEU A 330 -4.55 10.63 -13.43
N GLY A 331 -3.42 9.93 -13.41
CA GLY A 331 -2.53 9.83 -12.25
C GLY A 331 -3.08 8.92 -11.15
N HIS A 332 -3.81 7.85 -11.51
CA HIS A 332 -4.44 6.92 -10.55
C HIS A 332 -3.93 5.50 -10.77
N THR A 333 -3.71 4.76 -9.68
CA THR A 333 -3.41 3.31 -9.72
C THR A 333 -4.68 2.49 -9.95
N PRO A 334 -4.62 1.17 -10.25
CA PRO A 334 -5.83 0.35 -10.40
C PRO A 334 -6.76 0.40 -9.17
N TYR A 335 -6.20 0.37 -7.96
CA TYR A 335 -7.05 0.47 -6.76
C TYR A 335 -7.69 1.86 -6.61
N GLN A 336 -6.95 2.93 -6.87
CA GLN A 336 -7.46 4.30 -6.78
C GLN A 336 -8.51 4.60 -7.86
N LEU A 337 -8.35 4.01 -9.06
CA LEU A 337 -9.36 4.03 -10.11
C LEU A 337 -10.63 3.32 -9.62
N ARG A 338 -10.52 2.12 -9.03
CA ARG A 338 -11.67 1.38 -8.48
C ARG A 338 -12.44 2.17 -7.41
N GLU A 339 -11.76 2.86 -6.50
CA GLU A 339 -12.44 3.69 -5.49
C GLU A 339 -13.27 4.80 -6.15
N ILE A 340 -12.75 5.45 -7.20
CA ILE A 340 -13.45 6.52 -7.94
C ILE A 340 -14.61 5.96 -8.77
N THR A 341 -14.41 4.87 -9.52
CA THR A 341 -15.48 4.25 -10.32
C THR A 341 -16.62 3.74 -9.43
N LEU A 342 -16.33 3.34 -8.18
CA LEU A 342 -17.36 3.04 -7.18
C LEU A 342 -18.04 4.30 -6.64
N GLU A 343 -17.30 5.37 -6.37
CA GLU A 343 -17.85 6.65 -5.90
C GLU A 343 -18.79 7.30 -6.93
N ASP A 344 -18.43 7.31 -8.21
CA ASP A 344 -19.24 7.86 -9.30
C ASP A 344 -20.44 6.97 -9.69
N HIS A 345 -20.55 5.75 -9.17
CA HIS A 345 -21.61 4.82 -9.56
C HIS A 345 -22.99 5.23 -9.02
N LYS A 346 -24.00 5.24 -9.90
CA LYS A 346 -25.37 5.73 -9.61
C LYS A 346 -26.00 5.09 -8.37
N ASP A 347 -25.92 3.77 -8.25
CA ASP A 347 -26.48 3.04 -7.09
C ASP A 347 -25.71 3.32 -5.80
N VAL A 348 -24.40 3.61 -5.87
CA VAL A 348 -23.60 3.99 -4.70
C VAL A 348 -24.03 5.38 -4.25
N GLN A 349 -24.05 6.37 -5.14
CA GLN A 349 -24.54 7.71 -4.84
C GLN A 349 -25.98 7.72 -4.28
N ALA A 350 -26.86 6.84 -4.77
CA ALA A 350 -28.21 6.67 -4.23
C ALA A 350 -28.23 6.18 -2.77
N VAL A 351 -27.30 5.32 -2.36
CA VAL A 351 -27.13 4.88 -0.96
C VAL A 351 -26.43 5.95 -0.12
N LEU A 352 -25.47 6.69 -0.68
CA LEU A 352 -24.82 7.82 0.00
C LEU A 352 -25.80 8.95 0.32
N GLU A 353 -26.73 9.25 -0.59
CA GLU A 353 -27.77 10.26 -0.35
C GLU A 353 -28.81 9.79 0.68
N MET A 354 -29.15 8.50 0.70
CA MET A 354 -30.04 7.92 1.71
C MET A 354 -29.47 8.04 3.14
N GLU A 355 -28.20 7.71 3.35
CA GLU A 355 -27.54 7.87 4.66
C GLU A 355 -27.41 9.37 5.03
N ALA A 356 -27.17 10.25 4.05
CA ALA A 356 -27.18 11.70 4.25
C ALA A 356 -28.55 12.24 4.67
N ASP A 357 -29.65 11.76 4.07
CA ASP A 357 -31.00 12.15 4.44
C ASP A 357 -31.41 11.69 5.84
N GLU A 358 -31.01 10.48 6.26
CA GLU A 358 -31.24 10.04 7.64
C GLU A 358 -30.46 10.92 8.65
N VAL A 359 -29.22 11.32 8.34
CA VAL A 359 -28.46 12.26 9.19
C VAL A 359 -29.10 13.65 9.23
N ARG A 360 -29.60 14.18 8.10
CA ARG A 360 -30.39 15.43 8.06
C ARG A 360 -31.65 15.30 8.93
N HIS A 361 -32.34 14.17 8.85
CA HIS A 361 -33.55 13.89 9.61
C HIS A 361 -33.29 13.80 11.12
N GLN A 362 -32.24 13.09 11.55
CA GLN A 362 -31.81 13.03 12.96
C GLN A 362 -31.42 14.41 13.50
N LEU A 363 -30.63 15.18 12.74
CA LEU A 363 -30.23 16.53 13.13
C LEU A 363 -31.42 17.50 13.23
N SER A 364 -32.45 17.35 12.37
CA SER A 364 -33.69 18.14 12.46
C SER A 364 -34.50 17.90 13.75
N LYS A 365 -34.33 16.72 14.38
CA LYS A 365 -34.99 16.33 15.64
C LYS A 365 -34.20 16.76 16.89
N SER A 366 -33.00 17.30 16.73
CA SER A 366 -32.14 17.74 17.84
C SER A 366 -32.72 18.93 18.58
N ALA A 367 -32.74 18.87 19.92
CA ALA A 367 -33.17 19.97 20.80
C ALA A 367 -32.30 21.24 20.65
N ARG A 368 -31.03 21.09 20.24
CA ARG A 368 -30.19 22.19 19.75
C ARG A 368 -30.28 22.22 18.23
N ARG A 369 -30.80 23.32 17.66
CA ARG A 369 -30.70 23.59 16.21
C ARG A 369 -29.22 23.69 15.80
N PRO A 370 -28.70 22.81 14.93
CA PRO A 370 -27.35 22.94 14.39
C PRO A 370 -27.31 24.03 13.32
N THR A 371 -26.14 24.63 13.11
CA THR A 371 -25.87 25.55 12.00
C THR A 371 -25.77 24.79 10.68
N LYS A 372 -25.97 25.47 9.55
CA LYS A 372 -25.82 24.85 8.23
C LYS A 372 -24.44 24.18 8.05
N SER A 373 -23.37 24.82 8.51
CA SER A 373 -22.01 24.27 8.42
C SER A 373 -21.83 22.98 9.23
N GLU A 374 -22.45 22.88 10.42
CA GLU A 374 -22.46 21.64 11.22
C GLU A 374 -23.25 20.51 10.54
N ILE A 375 -24.37 20.83 9.87
CA ILE A 375 -25.14 19.85 9.07
C ILE A 375 -24.34 19.42 7.84
N ASP A 376 -23.82 20.36 7.06
CA ASP A 376 -23.06 20.10 5.84
C ASP A 376 -21.79 19.27 6.13
N ALA A 377 -21.17 19.46 7.31
CA ALA A 377 -20.07 18.63 7.79
C ALA A 377 -20.52 17.20 8.16
N ALA A 378 -21.50 17.05 9.04
CA ALA A 378 -22.00 15.74 9.46
C ALA A 378 -22.54 14.90 8.28
N VAL A 379 -23.12 15.55 7.26
CA VAL A 379 -23.55 14.91 6.01
C VAL A 379 -22.37 14.39 5.18
N ARG A 380 -21.25 15.12 5.10
CA ARG A 380 -20.03 14.62 4.43
C ARG A 380 -19.42 13.46 5.21
N ASP A 381 -19.22 13.62 6.51
CA ASP A 381 -18.65 12.57 7.37
C ASP A 381 -19.44 11.25 7.29
N ALA A 382 -20.78 11.35 7.18
CA ALA A 382 -21.67 10.21 6.97
C ALA A 382 -21.55 9.58 5.57
N LYS A 383 -21.48 10.39 4.50
CA LYS A 383 -21.22 9.90 3.15
C LYS A 383 -19.87 9.19 3.05
N ASP A 384 -18.81 9.78 3.58
CA ASP A 384 -17.46 9.21 3.57
C ASP A 384 -17.43 7.87 4.31
N ALA A 385 -18.13 7.78 5.46
CA ALA A 385 -18.28 6.54 6.21
C ALA A 385 -19.10 5.47 5.44
N ALA A 386 -20.17 5.86 4.74
CA ALA A 386 -21.00 4.95 3.95
C ALA A 386 -20.26 4.46 2.69
N LEU A 387 -19.61 5.35 1.93
CA LEU A 387 -18.76 5.02 0.79
C LEU A 387 -17.63 4.07 1.23
N ARG A 388 -17.03 4.31 2.40
CA ARG A 388 -15.99 3.43 2.92
C ARG A 388 -16.53 2.03 3.27
N LYS A 389 -17.75 1.88 3.78
CA LYS A 389 -18.39 0.55 3.96
C LYS A 389 -18.53 -0.18 2.62
N VAL A 390 -18.94 0.53 1.56
CA VAL A 390 -19.07 -0.01 0.19
C VAL A 390 -17.72 -0.48 -0.35
N ILE A 391 -16.68 0.36 -0.31
CA ILE A 391 -15.32 0.02 -0.75
C ILE A 391 -14.72 -1.13 0.07
N VAL A 392 -15.04 -1.22 1.36
CA VAL A 392 -14.61 -2.33 2.22
C VAL A 392 -15.20 -3.67 1.75
N ALA A 393 -16.43 -3.67 1.23
CA ALA A 393 -17.18 -4.86 0.81
C ALA A 393 -17.13 -5.19 -0.70
N ASP A 394 -16.69 -4.26 -1.58
CA ASP A 394 -16.52 -4.53 -3.01
C ASP A 394 -15.51 -5.69 -3.22
N PRO A 395 -15.87 -6.79 -3.91
CA PRO A 395 -14.99 -7.95 -4.06
C PRO A 395 -13.65 -7.63 -4.72
N ILE A 396 -13.62 -6.70 -5.67
CA ILE A 396 -12.43 -6.32 -6.44
C ILE A 396 -11.50 -5.46 -5.58
N ALA A 397 -12.01 -4.40 -4.96
CA ALA A 397 -11.26 -3.56 -4.02
C ALA A 397 -10.77 -4.33 -2.78
N ASN A 398 -11.57 -5.27 -2.27
CA ASN A 398 -11.16 -6.18 -1.19
C ASN A 398 -10.04 -7.13 -1.64
N TYR A 399 -10.17 -7.76 -2.81
CA TYR A 399 -9.11 -8.62 -3.35
C TYR A 399 -7.78 -7.87 -3.51
N ILE A 400 -7.81 -6.66 -4.10
CA ILE A 400 -6.59 -5.85 -4.29
C ILE A 400 -5.97 -5.45 -2.95
N ARG A 401 -6.74 -4.93 -1.97
CA ARG A 401 -6.22 -4.61 -0.63
C ARG A 401 -5.60 -5.82 0.05
N LYS A 402 -6.36 -6.94 0.13
CA LYS A 402 -5.94 -8.22 0.70
C LYS A 402 -4.66 -8.73 0.05
N PHE A 403 -4.54 -8.62 -1.27
CA PHE A 403 -3.35 -9.02 -2.01
C PHE A 403 -2.17 -8.08 -1.74
N CYS A 404 -2.32 -6.77 -1.93
CA CYS A 404 -1.26 -5.78 -1.73
C CYS A 404 -0.63 -5.91 -0.35
N ILE A 405 -1.45 -5.93 0.72
CA ILE A 405 -0.98 -5.96 2.10
C ILE A 405 -0.31 -7.31 2.47
N ARG A 406 -0.69 -8.41 1.80
CA ARG A 406 -0.07 -9.75 1.97
C ARG A 406 1.21 -9.97 1.14
N LYS A 407 1.35 -9.35 -0.04
CA LYS A 407 2.34 -9.72 -1.07
C LYS A 407 3.33 -8.63 -1.45
N LEU A 408 3.06 -7.37 -1.11
CA LEU A 408 4.05 -6.29 -1.24
C LEU A 408 4.90 -6.24 0.03
N GLU A 409 6.22 -6.36 -0.15
CA GLU A 409 7.19 -6.42 0.94
C GLU A 409 7.26 -5.07 1.66
N LYS A 410 7.47 -3.96 0.94
CA LYS A 410 7.51 -2.63 1.59
C LYS A 410 6.12 -2.11 1.95
N ALA A 411 5.98 -1.61 3.18
CA ALA A 411 4.80 -0.85 3.60
C ALA A 411 4.59 0.41 2.74
N GLU A 412 5.67 1.12 2.37
CA GLU A 412 5.63 2.28 1.47
C GLU A 412 5.01 1.92 0.10
N ASP A 413 5.44 0.81 -0.51
CA ASP A 413 4.93 0.32 -1.81
C ASP A 413 3.44 -0.09 -1.71
N THR A 414 3.06 -0.71 -0.59
CA THR A 414 1.68 -1.09 -0.29
C THR A 414 0.78 0.15 -0.20
N VAL A 415 1.20 1.13 0.58
CA VAL A 415 0.46 2.38 0.79
C VAL A 415 0.38 3.19 -0.50
N LYS A 416 1.43 3.23 -1.32
CA LYS A 416 1.45 3.91 -2.61
C LYS A 416 0.55 3.24 -3.67
N ALA A 417 0.46 1.91 -3.67
CA ALA A 417 -0.43 1.18 -4.57
C ALA A 417 -1.92 1.47 -4.26
N LEU A 418 -2.25 1.63 -2.97
CA LEU A 418 -3.63 1.83 -2.51
C LEU A 418 -4.03 3.31 -2.40
N TYR A 419 -3.15 4.22 -1.97
CA TYR A 419 -3.55 5.56 -1.52
C TYR A 419 -2.76 6.68 -2.18
N LYS A 420 -3.47 7.77 -2.50
CA LYS A 420 -2.86 9.05 -2.94
C LYS A 420 -2.15 9.68 -1.73
N SER A 421 -0.94 10.22 -1.92
CA SER A 421 -0.22 10.94 -0.86
C SER A 421 -1.10 12.04 -0.25
N GLY A 422 -1.24 12.07 1.07
CA GLY A 422 -2.21 12.90 1.78
C GLY A 422 -3.42 12.12 2.31
N SER A 423 -3.84 11.03 1.64
CA SER A 423 -5.01 10.20 1.98
C SER A 423 -4.69 8.85 2.62
N GLU A 424 -3.44 8.59 3.00
CA GLU A 424 -2.98 7.26 3.41
C GLU A 424 -3.65 6.74 4.70
N ARG A 425 -4.14 5.49 4.67
CA ARG A 425 -4.60 4.74 5.85
C ARG A 425 -3.47 3.94 6.49
N HIS A 426 -3.56 3.76 7.81
CA HIS A 426 -2.63 2.96 8.60
C HIS A 426 -2.92 1.48 8.39
N ILE A 427 -1.94 0.74 7.88
CA ILE A 427 -2.01 -0.71 7.64
C ILE A 427 -1.33 -1.50 8.77
N ASP A 428 -0.98 -0.85 9.86
CA ASP A 428 -0.19 -1.38 10.96
C ASP A 428 -0.53 -0.67 12.28
N PHE A 429 -0.17 -1.31 13.39
CA PHE A 429 -0.20 -0.70 14.71
C PHE A 429 0.93 -1.24 15.58
N ASP A 430 1.88 -0.37 15.91
CA ASP A 430 3.05 -0.70 16.69
C ASP A 430 3.07 0.08 18.02
N LEU A 431 3.26 -0.65 19.11
CA LEU A 431 3.57 -0.13 20.45
C LEU A 431 4.83 -0.77 21.04
N ALA A 432 5.56 -1.64 20.31
CA ALA A 432 6.64 -2.46 20.88
C ALA A 432 7.82 -1.64 21.44
N GLY A 433 7.98 -0.39 20.99
CA GLY A 433 8.95 0.57 21.53
C GLY A 433 8.40 1.50 22.63
N TYR A 434 7.18 1.29 23.14
CA TYR A 434 6.54 2.20 24.10
C TYR A 434 7.16 2.05 25.50
N PRO A 435 7.61 3.15 26.14
CA PRO A 435 8.40 3.08 27.38
C PRO A 435 7.57 2.89 28.65
N GLY A 436 6.24 3.02 28.58
CA GLY A 436 5.35 2.86 29.74
C GLY A 436 4.84 1.44 29.89
N THR A 437 4.65 0.99 31.14
CA THR A 437 4.04 -0.32 31.45
C THR A 437 2.51 -0.30 31.41
N SER A 438 1.88 0.88 31.34
CA SER A 438 0.44 1.03 31.10
C SER A 438 0.12 2.10 30.04
N ILE A 439 -1.07 1.93 29.45
CA ILE A 439 -1.78 2.93 28.66
C ILE A 439 -3.18 3.10 29.25
N SER A 440 -3.88 4.18 28.91
CA SER A 440 -5.29 4.35 29.31
C SER A 440 -6.23 4.13 28.12
N GLN A 441 -7.47 3.74 28.38
CA GLN A 441 -8.51 3.75 27.34
C GLN A 441 -8.66 5.16 26.72
N ASP A 442 -8.45 6.20 27.53
CA ASP A 442 -8.42 7.59 27.07
C ASP A 442 -7.26 7.86 26.09
N PHE A 443 -6.15 7.11 26.13
CA PHE A 443 -5.08 7.19 25.12
C PHE A 443 -5.47 6.54 23.79
N LEU A 444 -6.06 5.34 23.81
CA LEU A 444 -6.61 4.70 22.61
C LEU A 444 -7.66 5.61 21.94
N ASN A 445 -8.55 6.21 22.74
CA ASN A 445 -9.55 7.17 22.29
C ASN A 445 -8.96 8.52 21.81
N LYS A 446 -7.69 8.83 22.10
CA LYS A 446 -6.94 9.96 21.48
C LYS A 446 -6.35 9.53 20.14
N LEU A 447 -5.67 8.38 20.09
CA LEU A 447 -5.06 7.85 18.88
C LEU A 447 -6.07 7.71 17.73
N ALA A 448 -7.28 7.22 18.02
CA ALA A 448 -8.37 7.11 17.05
C ALA A 448 -8.75 8.43 16.33
N LYS A 449 -8.37 9.59 16.87
CA LYS A 449 -8.64 10.89 16.22
C LYS A 449 -7.68 11.21 15.07
N HIS A 450 -6.53 10.52 14.99
CA HIS A 450 -5.48 10.75 13.98
C HIS A 450 -4.94 9.45 13.34
N LEU A 451 -5.32 8.27 13.85
CA LEU A 451 -5.11 6.96 13.23
C LEU A 451 -6.35 6.52 12.44
N GLN A 452 -6.39 6.86 11.15
CA GLN A 452 -7.35 6.26 10.23
C GLN A 452 -6.82 4.88 9.79
N PHE A 453 -7.42 3.80 10.26
CA PHE A 453 -7.01 2.43 9.91
C PHE A 453 -7.56 1.95 8.55
N GLU A 454 -6.87 0.94 8.01
CA GLU A 454 -7.40 -0.02 7.04
C GLU A 454 -8.15 -1.16 7.77
N SER A 455 -9.11 -1.79 7.09
CA SER A 455 -9.85 -2.96 7.60
C SER A 455 -8.99 -4.24 7.74
N ILE A 456 -7.82 -4.23 7.10
CA ILE A 456 -6.80 -5.27 7.11
C ILE A 456 -5.49 -4.65 7.62
N LEU A 457 -4.98 -5.10 8.75
CA LEU A 457 -3.64 -4.72 9.22
C LEU A 457 -2.62 -5.77 8.76
N LYS A 458 -1.49 -5.32 8.20
CA LYS A 458 -0.30 -6.14 7.89
C LYS A 458 0.29 -6.71 9.17
N TYR A 459 0.46 -5.87 10.21
CA TYR A 459 0.88 -6.35 11.52
C TYR A 459 0.33 -5.52 12.69
N VAL A 460 0.24 -6.18 13.86
CA VAL A 460 0.00 -5.54 15.17
C VAL A 460 1.08 -6.01 16.13
N ALA A 461 1.80 -5.06 16.76
CA ALA A 461 2.86 -5.33 17.72
C ALA A 461 2.57 -4.65 19.08
N LEU A 462 2.45 -5.44 20.15
CA LEU A 462 2.10 -4.98 21.50
C LEU A 462 3.14 -5.46 22.53
N PRO A 463 3.71 -4.57 23.36
CA PRO A 463 4.58 -4.94 24.49
C PRO A 463 3.74 -5.50 25.66
N ASN A 464 4.41 -5.86 26.75
CA ASN A 464 3.77 -6.27 28.00
C ASN A 464 3.19 -5.04 28.71
N LEU A 465 1.93 -4.73 28.41
CA LEU A 465 1.24 -3.48 28.75
C LEU A 465 -0.07 -3.76 29.49
N PHE A 466 -0.51 -2.79 30.31
CA PHE A 466 -1.84 -2.80 30.94
C PHE A 466 -2.72 -1.66 30.41
N VAL A 467 -3.98 -1.92 30.05
CA VAL A 467 -4.95 -0.87 29.68
C VAL A 467 -5.79 -0.45 30.90
N GLU A 468 -5.50 0.74 31.42
CA GLU A 468 -6.28 1.36 32.49
C GLU A 468 -7.68 1.78 31.98
N PRO A 469 -8.77 1.44 32.69
CA PRO A 469 -10.11 1.86 32.32
C PRO A 469 -10.26 3.39 32.39
N SER A 470 -11.08 3.96 31.50
CA SER A 470 -11.34 5.41 31.49
C SER A 470 -11.85 5.90 32.85
N LYS A 471 -11.48 7.13 33.24
CA LYS A 471 -11.76 7.67 34.57
C LYS A 471 -13.26 7.74 34.90
N PHE A 472 -14.11 7.89 33.88
CA PHE A 472 -15.57 7.81 34.02
C PHE A 472 -16.07 6.39 34.32
N ALA A 473 -15.44 5.36 33.76
CA ALA A 473 -15.81 3.96 34.01
C ALA A 473 -15.36 3.50 35.40
N ALA A 474 -14.14 3.87 35.82
CA ALA A 474 -13.63 3.58 37.17
C ALA A 474 -14.57 4.13 38.27
N HIS A 475 -15.07 5.36 38.08
CA HIS A 475 -15.96 6.03 39.03
C HIS A 475 -17.37 5.42 39.11
N LYS A 476 -17.74 4.57 38.14
CA LYS A 476 -19.00 3.80 38.16
C LYS A 476 -18.77 2.39 38.73
N ALA A 477 -17.69 1.72 38.35
CA ALA A 477 -17.31 0.41 38.89
C ALA A 477 -17.17 0.43 40.43
N SER A 478 -16.61 1.51 40.99
CA SER A 478 -16.47 1.72 42.44
C SER A 478 -17.78 1.81 43.23
N VAL A 479 -18.94 1.86 42.56
CA VAL A 479 -20.27 1.92 43.20
C VAL A 479 -20.97 0.55 43.19
N GLU A 480 -20.57 -0.37 42.32
CA GLU A 480 -21.28 -1.64 42.08
C GLU A 480 -20.48 -2.90 42.51
N SER A 481 -19.17 -2.81 42.75
CA SER A 481 -18.32 -3.97 43.06
C SER A 481 -18.18 -4.29 44.56
N ASN A 482 -19.00 -5.22 45.07
CA ASN A 482 -18.80 -5.84 46.39
C ASN A 482 -17.57 -6.78 46.40
N GLY A 483 -16.42 -6.28 46.83
CA GLY A 483 -15.36 -7.06 47.49
C GLY A 483 -14.53 -8.07 46.70
N LEU A 484 -14.78 -8.30 45.40
CA LEU A 484 -13.94 -9.16 44.55
C LEU A 484 -13.10 -8.34 43.54
N PRO A 485 -11.80 -8.64 43.35
CA PRO A 485 -10.93 -7.96 42.38
C PRO A 485 -11.19 -8.45 40.94
N SER A 486 -12.34 -8.07 40.37
CA SER A 486 -12.87 -8.59 39.10
C SER A 486 -12.25 -7.96 37.82
N GLY A 487 -10.93 -7.73 37.79
CA GLY A 487 -10.33 -6.92 36.71
C GLY A 487 -8.83 -7.10 36.40
N LEU A 488 -8.17 -8.16 36.88
CA LEU A 488 -6.78 -8.44 36.47
C LEU A 488 -6.74 -9.12 35.09
N ASN A 489 -5.93 -8.57 34.19
CA ASN A 489 -5.49 -9.16 32.92
C ASN A 489 -6.66 -9.45 31.95
N THR A 490 -7.64 -8.54 31.90
CA THR A 490 -8.75 -8.54 30.92
C THR A 490 -8.60 -7.46 29.85
N ASP A 491 -7.51 -6.70 29.90
CA ASP A 491 -7.42 -5.34 29.37
C ASP A 491 -6.91 -5.27 27.91
N LEU A 492 -6.16 -6.27 27.43
CA LEU A 492 -5.94 -6.46 25.98
C LEU A 492 -7.26 -6.53 25.18
N ARG A 493 -8.36 -7.03 25.78
CA ARG A 493 -9.69 -7.03 25.15
C ARG A 493 -10.12 -5.62 24.73
N ALA A 494 -9.71 -4.58 25.46
CA ALA A 494 -10.06 -3.20 25.16
C ALA A 494 -9.30 -2.64 23.94
N ILE A 495 -8.06 -3.07 23.69
CA ILE A 495 -7.33 -2.76 22.44
C ILE A 495 -8.00 -3.44 21.24
N PHE A 496 -8.33 -4.73 21.36
CA PHE A 496 -8.93 -5.47 20.25
C PHE A 496 -10.37 -5.04 19.96
N GLU A 497 -11.14 -4.64 20.97
CA GLU A 497 -12.45 -4.00 20.75
C GLU A 497 -12.31 -2.61 20.12
N TRP A 498 -11.32 -1.82 20.55
CA TRP A 498 -10.99 -0.55 19.91
C TRP A 498 -10.60 -0.72 18.43
N PHE A 499 -9.88 -1.78 18.05
CA PHE A 499 -9.66 -2.12 16.64
C PHE A 499 -10.96 -2.42 15.89
N ARG A 500 -11.90 -3.20 16.47
CA ARG A 500 -13.22 -3.49 15.86
C ARG A 500 -14.02 -2.21 15.61
N VAL A 501 -14.06 -1.33 16.61
CA VAL A 501 -14.77 -0.03 16.57
C VAL A 501 -14.17 0.89 15.49
N ASN A 502 -12.84 0.91 15.33
CA ASN A 502 -12.16 1.67 14.28
C ASN A 502 -12.12 0.94 12.91
N GLY A 503 -12.97 -0.07 12.69
CA GLY A 503 -13.19 -0.69 11.38
C GLY A 503 -12.24 -1.82 10.98
N VAL A 504 -11.33 -2.24 11.86
CA VAL A 504 -10.44 -3.39 11.58
C VAL A 504 -11.23 -4.70 11.63
N ARG A 505 -10.91 -5.65 10.74
CA ARG A 505 -11.55 -6.97 10.62
C ARG A 505 -10.56 -8.13 10.40
N ARG A 506 -9.40 -7.87 9.77
CA ARG A 506 -8.35 -8.87 9.50
C ARG A 506 -7.00 -8.36 10.02
N ILE A 507 -6.21 -9.22 10.64
CA ILE A 507 -4.87 -8.89 11.16
C ILE A 507 -3.92 -9.98 10.66
N ILE A 508 -3.13 -9.70 9.64
CA ILE A 508 -2.30 -10.71 8.98
C ILE A 508 -1.27 -11.27 9.96
N LYS A 509 -0.46 -10.41 10.59
CA LYS A 509 0.50 -10.80 11.64
C LYS A 509 0.15 -10.17 13.00
N ILE A 510 0.26 -10.95 14.06
CA ILE A 510 0.18 -10.47 15.43
C ILE A 510 1.47 -10.79 16.19
N THR A 511 1.93 -9.89 17.05
CA THR A 511 3.09 -10.04 17.92
C THR A 511 2.82 -9.38 19.27
N VAL A 512 2.34 -10.16 20.26
CA VAL A 512 2.08 -9.69 21.63
C VAL A 512 3.15 -10.21 22.58
N VAL A 513 3.57 -9.40 23.54
CA VAL A 513 4.48 -9.79 24.63
C VAL A 513 3.70 -9.94 25.93
N ASP A 514 3.63 -11.16 26.49
CA ASP A 514 2.65 -11.50 27.55
C ASP A 514 3.23 -12.55 28.53
N TYR A 515 4.21 -12.13 29.34
CA TYR A 515 4.93 -13.01 30.27
C TYR A 515 5.06 -12.43 31.69
N GLY A 516 5.45 -13.30 32.64
CA GLY A 516 5.58 -12.98 34.07
C GLY A 516 4.26 -13.06 34.83
N ASP A 517 4.27 -12.56 36.07
CA ASP A 517 3.20 -12.69 37.08
C ASP A 517 1.84 -12.09 36.66
N LYS A 518 1.79 -11.38 35.54
CA LYS A 518 0.63 -10.67 35.01
C LYS A 518 0.21 -11.12 33.59
N CYS A 519 0.63 -12.31 33.13
CA CYS A 519 0.22 -12.81 31.82
C CYS A 519 -1.31 -13.02 31.70
N HIS A 520 -1.84 -12.92 30.48
CA HIS A 520 -3.28 -12.99 30.21
C HIS A 520 -3.81 -14.42 30.26
N ARG A 521 -5.09 -14.57 30.66
CA ARG A 521 -5.77 -15.88 30.66
C ARG A 521 -6.16 -16.28 29.24
N ASP A 522 -6.04 -17.56 28.90
CA ASP A 522 -6.38 -18.09 27.57
C ASP A 522 -7.82 -17.74 27.11
N SER A 523 -8.77 -17.64 28.06
CA SER A 523 -10.12 -17.17 27.80
C SER A 523 -10.18 -15.71 27.34
N VAL A 524 -9.35 -14.83 27.91
CA VAL A 524 -9.24 -13.41 27.52
C VAL A 524 -8.56 -13.30 26.17
N ILE A 525 -7.52 -14.09 25.89
CA ILE A 525 -6.86 -14.13 24.57
C ILE A 525 -7.88 -14.51 23.49
N LYS A 526 -8.67 -15.58 23.75
CA LYS A 526 -9.77 -16.05 22.91
C LYS A 526 -10.85 -14.98 22.67
N GLU A 527 -11.32 -14.31 23.72
CA GLU A 527 -12.32 -13.24 23.59
C GLU A 527 -11.76 -11.99 22.88
N ALA A 528 -10.51 -11.63 23.15
CA ALA A 528 -9.84 -10.49 22.55
C ALA A 528 -9.71 -10.67 21.04
N LEU A 529 -9.32 -11.85 20.56
CA LEU A 529 -9.11 -12.11 19.13
C LEU A 529 -10.33 -12.67 18.37
N ALA A 530 -11.42 -13.02 19.06
CA ALA A 530 -12.63 -13.54 18.44
C ALA A 530 -13.11 -12.70 17.22
N GLY A 531 -13.24 -13.35 16.06
CA GLY A 531 -13.68 -12.72 14.82
C GLY A 531 -12.58 -12.05 13.98
N PHE A 532 -11.36 -11.88 14.50
CA PHE A 532 -10.23 -11.46 13.66
C PHE A 532 -9.66 -12.67 12.90
N LYS A 533 -9.65 -12.58 11.56
CA LYS A 533 -8.97 -13.57 10.72
C LYS A 533 -7.46 -13.32 10.80
N VAL A 534 -6.74 -14.16 11.55
CA VAL A 534 -5.28 -14.06 11.81
C VAL A 534 -4.51 -15.13 11.04
N GLU A 535 -3.36 -14.77 10.44
CA GLU A 535 -2.55 -15.68 9.59
C GLU A 535 -1.19 -16.04 10.22
N PHE A 536 -0.47 -15.09 10.83
CA PHE A 536 0.82 -15.31 11.49
C PHE A 536 0.71 -14.96 12.98
N TRP A 537 0.77 -15.98 13.84
CA TRP A 537 0.53 -15.86 15.27
C TRP A 537 1.84 -15.84 16.06
N THR A 538 2.19 -14.71 16.69
CA THR A 538 3.23 -14.65 17.73
C THR A 538 2.66 -14.06 19.00
N TRP A 539 2.71 -14.84 20.08
CA TRP A 539 2.25 -14.41 21.40
C TRP A 539 3.27 -14.93 22.41
N LYS A 540 4.10 -14.05 22.98
CA LYS A 540 5.18 -14.40 23.92
C LYS A 540 4.63 -14.73 25.31
N LYS A 541 3.76 -15.74 25.38
CA LYS A 541 3.30 -16.39 26.59
C LYS A 541 3.77 -17.84 26.58
N VAL A 542 4.31 -18.29 27.70
CA VAL A 542 4.75 -19.68 27.88
C VAL A 542 3.56 -20.65 27.96
N ASP A 543 3.76 -21.85 27.40
CA ASP A 543 2.89 -23.03 27.56
C ASP A 543 1.39 -22.82 27.21
N ILE A 544 1.11 -21.93 26.25
CA ILE A 544 -0.25 -21.59 25.79
C ILE A 544 -1.01 -22.81 25.21
N CYS A 545 -2.31 -22.91 25.47
CA CYS A 545 -3.12 -24.03 24.98
C CYS A 545 -3.42 -23.92 23.46
N SER A 546 -3.33 -25.04 22.74
CA SER A 546 -3.73 -25.11 21.32
C SER A 546 -5.20 -24.71 21.10
N GLU A 547 -6.09 -25.06 22.02
CA GLU A 547 -7.51 -24.68 21.98
C GLU A 547 -7.71 -23.15 22.01
N ALA A 548 -6.86 -22.41 22.74
CA ALA A 548 -6.93 -20.94 22.78
C ALA A 548 -6.67 -20.33 21.40
N ILE A 549 -5.70 -20.88 20.66
CA ILE A 549 -5.35 -20.44 19.31
C ILE A 549 -6.43 -20.87 18.30
N ALA A 550 -6.85 -22.14 18.33
CA ALA A 550 -7.89 -22.70 17.46
C ALA A 550 -9.23 -21.97 17.58
N SER A 551 -9.63 -21.62 18.80
CA SER A 551 -10.82 -20.82 19.08
C SER A 551 -10.69 -19.33 18.69
N SER A 552 -9.47 -18.82 18.51
CA SER A 552 -9.23 -17.42 18.12
C SER A 552 -9.25 -17.23 16.61
N SER A 553 -8.56 -18.09 15.85
CA SER A 553 -8.50 -18.01 14.39
C SER A 553 -8.25 -19.38 13.74
N ARG A 554 -9.05 -19.72 12.73
CA ARG A 554 -8.85 -20.90 11.86
C ARG A 554 -7.97 -20.63 10.64
N THR A 555 -7.61 -19.37 10.37
CA THR A 555 -6.81 -18.99 9.19
C THR A 555 -5.30 -19.00 9.43
N VAL A 556 -4.86 -19.46 10.60
CA VAL A 556 -3.45 -19.42 11.01
C VAL A 556 -2.59 -20.35 10.15
N LYS A 557 -1.53 -19.79 9.57
CA LYS A 557 -0.55 -20.42 8.69
C LYS A 557 0.77 -20.71 9.41
N GLU A 558 1.19 -19.83 10.31
CA GLU A 558 2.41 -20.00 11.13
C GLU A 558 2.17 -19.59 12.59
N ILE A 559 2.75 -20.33 13.54
CA ILE A 559 2.63 -20.09 14.98
C ILE A 559 4.02 -20.04 15.64
N SER A 560 4.26 -19.03 16.47
CA SER A 560 5.37 -18.99 17.43
C SER A 560 4.88 -19.43 18.81
N LEU A 561 5.45 -20.54 19.33
CA LEU A 561 5.17 -21.10 20.65
C LEU A 561 6.39 -20.90 21.56
N TYR A 562 6.14 -20.63 22.84
CA TYR A 562 7.17 -20.51 23.87
C TYR A 562 6.98 -21.60 24.92
N TRP A 563 8.03 -22.37 25.20
CA TRP A 563 7.93 -23.60 26.00
C TRP A 563 8.94 -23.61 27.15
N THR A 564 8.49 -24.07 28.33
CA THR A 564 9.26 -24.07 29.59
C THR A 564 10.11 -25.32 29.85
N GLY A 565 9.93 -26.38 29.04
CA GLY A 565 10.35 -27.73 29.38
C GLY A 565 9.21 -28.64 29.86
N ASN A 566 8.00 -28.12 30.07
CA ASN A 566 6.85 -28.92 30.49
C ASN A 566 6.40 -29.91 29.39
N TYR A 567 6.83 -31.17 29.52
CA TYR A 567 6.56 -32.23 28.55
C TYR A 567 5.06 -32.53 28.35
N ALA A 568 4.22 -32.36 29.37
CA ALA A 568 2.77 -32.60 29.26
C ALA A 568 2.09 -31.62 28.27
N VAL A 569 2.55 -30.37 28.24
CA VAL A 569 2.08 -29.34 27.30
C VAL A 569 2.48 -29.68 25.87
N MET A 570 3.73 -30.12 25.67
CA MET A 570 4.23 -30.58 24.37
C MET A 570 3.48 -31.80 23.85
N MET A 571 3.12 -32.76 24.73
CA MET A 571 2.27 -33.90 24.38
C MET A 571 0.84 -33.48 24.03
N GLY A 572 0.29 -32.47 24.71
CA GLY A 572 -1.01 -31.87 24.36
C GLY A 572 -0.99 -31.24 22.96
N TRP A 573 0.05 -30.45 22.66
CA TRP A 573 0.28 -29.86 21.33
C TRP A 573 0.44 -30.91 20.22
N ALA A 574 1.06 -32.06 20.53
CA ALA A 574 1.28 -33.18 19.61
C ALA A 574 0.08 -34.14 19.45
N SER A 575 -0.99 -33.96 20.24
CA SER A 575 -2.14 -34.86 20.24
C SER A 575 -3.01 -34.72 18.98
N ARG A 576 -3.92 -35.68 18.74
CA ARG A 576 -4.92 -35.61 17.64
C ARG A 576 -5.79 -34.34 17.68
N GLU A 577 -5.96 -33.73 18.86
CA GLU A 577 -6.74 -32.51 19.09
C GLU A 577 -5.85 -31.25 19.24
N GLY A 578 -4.53 -31.42 19.11
CA GLY A 578 -3.53 -30.36 19.10
C GLY A 578 -3.38 -29.72 17.73
N PHE A 579 -2.14 -29.39 17.35
CA PHE A 579 -1.86 -28.72 16.08
C PHE A 579 -2.02 -29.61 14.84
N SER A 580 -2.19 -30.92 15.03
CA SER A 580 -2.49 -31.90 13.98
C SER A 580 -3.98 -31.99 13.61
N ASP A 581 -4.90 -31.30 14.33
CA ASP A 581 -6.32 -31.30 14.00
C ASP A 581 -6.61 -30.40 12.78
N GLU A 582 -6.89 -31.03 11.64
CA GLU A 582 -7.19 -30.34 10.37
C GLU A 582 -8.47 -29.50 10.40
N LYS A 583 -9.43 -29.80 11.28
CA LYS A 583 -10.68 -29.04 11.44
C LYS A 583 -10.47 -27.78 12.28
N ARG A 584 -9.55 -27.83 13.25
CA ARG A 584 -9.14 -26.66 14.06
C ARG A 584 -8.15 -25.77 13.31
N PHE A 585 -7.15 -26.39 12.69
CA PHE A 585 -6.04 -25.74 12.00
C PHE A 585 -5.96 -26.18 10.53
N PRO A 586 -6.86 -25.73 9.63
CA PRO A 586 -6.83 -26.13 8.22
C PRO A 586 -5.62 -25.57 7.46
N LYS A 587 -5.13 -24.37 7.81
CA LYS A 587 -4.09 -23.66 7.04
C LYS A 587 -2.67 -23.70 7.63
N LEU A 588 -2.47 -24.34 8.79
CA LEU A 588 -1.21 -24.34 9.52
C LEU A 588 -0.12 -25.14 8.77
N LYS A 589 1.01 -24.49 8.49
CA LYS A 589 2.16 -25.06 7.77
C LYS A 589 3.44 -25.11 8.60
N LYS A 590 3.63 -24.16 9.53
CA LYS A 590 4.89 -24.02 10.29
C LYS A 590 4.67 -23.69 11.76
N ILE A 591 5.49 -24.28 12.62
CA ILE A 591 5.57 -23.96 14.05
C ILE A 591 7.01 -23.55 14.38
N HIS A 592 7.18 -22.34 14.89
CA HIS A 592 8.41 -21.87 15.52
C HIS A 592 8.33 -22.17 17.02
N LEU A 593 9.11 -23.15 17.48
CA LEU A 593 9.17 -23.55 18.88
C LEU A 593 10.38 -22.90 19.55
N PHE A 594 10.12 -21.85 20.33
CA PHE A 594 11.10 -21.18 21.18
C PHE A 594 11.22 -21.92 22.51
N VAL A 595 12.37 -22.56 22.72
CA VAL A 595 12.71 -23.30 23.93
C VAL A 595 13.41 -22.35 24.88
N LYS A 596 12.80 -22.05 26.02
CA LYS A 596 13.49 -21.34 27.10
C LYS A 596 14.28 -22.36 27.92
N GLU A 597 15.55 -22.07 28.21
CA GLU A 597 16.33 -22.93 29.12
C GLU A 597 15.76 -22.85 30.55
N GLY A 598 15.49 -24.02 31.13
CA GLY A 598 14.77 -24.18 32.39
C GLY A 598 15.57 -24.98 33.42
N TYR A 599 14.89 -25.61 34.38
CA TYR A 599 15.53 -26.47 35.38
C TYR A 599 15.96 -27.85 34.84
N ASP A 600 15.63 -28.16 33.59
CA ASP A 600 15.86 -29.47 32.97
C ASP A 600 17.10 -29.48 32.06
N LYS A 601 17.72 -30.65 31.87
CA LYS A 601 19.00 -30.74 31.14
C LYS A 601 18.80 -30.51 29.64
N LEU A 602 19.69 -29.73 29.03
CA LEU A 602 19.64 -29.39 27.59
C LEU A 602 19.46 -30.61 26.65
N GLU A 603 20.09 -31.75 26.96
CA GLU A 603 19.92 -32.99 26.17
C GLU A 603 18.51 -33.61 26.29
N ILE A 604 17.84 -33.44 27.43
CA ILE A 604 16.44 -33.87 27.60
C ILE A 604 15.53 -32.96 26.76
N LEU A 605 15.76 -31.64 26.79
CA LEU A 605 15.03 -30.66 25.97
C LEU A 605 15.24 -30.92 24.46
N LYS A 606 16.48 -31.16 24.01
CA LYS A 606 16.80 -31.58 22.63
C LYS A 606 16.09 -32.88 22.24
N ARG A 607 16.06 -33.90 23.12
CA ARG A 607 15.38 -35.18 22.85
C ARG A 607 13.86 -35.00 22.71
N GLN A 608 13.23 -34.24 23.59
CA GLN A 608 11.78 -34.00 23.56
C GLN A 608 11.37 -33.14 22.34
N THR A 609 12.08 -32.05 22.07
CA THR A 609 11.81 -31.18 20.91
C THR A 609 12.00 -31.89 19.57
N ASN A 610 13.01 -32.77 19.46
CA ASN A 610 13.17 -33.63 18.29
C ASN A 610 12.06 -34.69 18.15
N ARG A 611 11.54 -35.26 19.26
CA ARG A 611 10.35 -36.14 19.23
C ARG A 611 9.12 -35.38 18.70
N PHE A 612 8.86 -34.19 19.22
CA PHE A 612 7.77 -33.32 18.77
C PHE A 612 7.90 -32.97 17.28
N LYS A 613 9.10 -32.57 16.82
CA LYS A 613 9.37 -32.30 15.39
C LYS A 613 9.11 -33.52 14.51
N ARG A 614 9.50 -34.73 14.93
CA ARG A 614 9.20 -35.97 14.19
C ARG A 614 7.68 -36.23 14.12
N GLN A 615 6.94 -36.04 15.21
CA GLN A 615 5.49 -36.25 15.27
C GLN A 615 4.70 -35.26 14.40
N MET A 616 5.16 -34.01 14.26
CA MET A 616 4.52 -33.01 13.35
C MET A 616 4.83 -33.25 11.87
N LEU A 617 5.95 -33.92 11.56
CA LEU A 617 6.35 -34.29 10.20
C LEU A 617 5.78 -35.65 9.75
N LEU A 618 5.55 -36.57 10.68
CA LEU A 618 5.11 -37.95 10.45
C LEU A 618 3.81 -38.21 11.22
N ARG A 619 2.68 -38.11 10.51
CA ARG A 619 1.30 -38.32 11.02
C ARG A 619 0.98 -39.82 11.28
N ASN A 620 1.95 -40.61 11.72
CA ASN A 620 1.72 -41.94 12.28
C ASN A 620 1.73 -41.81 13.79
N GLN A 621 0.71 -42.34 14.47
CA GLN A 621 0.61 -42.21 15.93
C GLN A 621 1.37 -43.32 16.67
N ASP A 622 1.73 -44.37 15.94
CA ASP A 622 2.36 -45.58 16.45
C ASP A 622 3.88 -45.37 16.54
N VAL A 623 4.28 -44.56 17.53
CA VAL A 623 5.62 -44.64 18.13
C VAL A 623 5.45 -45.23 19.53
N GLU A 624 4.97 -46.47 19.53
CA GLU A 624 5.15 -47.40 20.65
C GLU A 624 6.64 -47.79 20.78
N GLU A 625 6.96 -48.56 21.81
CA GLU A 625 8.28 -48.63 22.41
C GLU A 625 9.35 -49.25 21.49
N ALA A 626 10.40 -48.46 21.24
CA ALA A 626 11.71 -48.92 20.77
C ALA A 626 12.77 -48.39 21.75
N GLU A 627 12.82 -48.98 22.94
CA GLU A 627 13.95 -48.84 23.87
C GLU A 627 15.13 -49.72 23.42
N ASP A 628 15.72 -49.39 22.27
CA ASP A 628 16.99 -50.00 21.85
C ASP A 628 18.16 -49.31 22.54
N GLU A 629 18.65 -49.93 23.62
CA GLU A 629 19.95 -49.63 24.21
C GLU A 629 21.08 -50.01 23.24
N ASN A 630 21.48 -49.10 22.35
CA ASN A 630 22.79 -49.22 21.71
C ASN A 630 23.50 -47.88 21.52
N SER A 631 24.18 -47.45 22.60
CA SER A 631 25.16 -46.37 22.53
C SER A 631 26.42 -46.84 21.80
N ASN A 632 26.57 -46.47 20.52
CA ASN A 632 27.86 -46.03 19.95
C ASN A 632 27.72 -45.65 18.47
N LEU A 633 27.91 -44.36 18.15
CA LEU A 633 28.93 -43.88 17.21
C LEU A 633 28.82 -42.36 17.06
N VAL A 634 29.69 -41.65 17.77
CA VAL A 634 30.10 -40.30 17.36
C VAL A 634 31.29 -40.47 16.44
N SER A 635 31.13 -40.14 15.15
CA SER A 635 32.23 -40.00 14.20
C SER A 635 31.96 -38.80 13.31
N GLU A 636 32.88 -37.85 13.32
CA GLU A 636 32.76 -36.58 12.60
C GLU A 636 32.85 -36.80 11.09
N ALA A 637 31.97 -36.15 10.31
CA ALA A 637 32.09 -36.04 8.86
C ALA A 637 31.52 -34.70 8.39
N ASN A 638 32.33 -33.94 7.63
CA ASN A 638 31.87 -32.77 6.90
C ASN A 638 31.30 -33.18 5.55
N GLY A 639 30.23 -32.51 5.14
CA GLY A 639 30.01 -32.17 3.73
C GLY A 639 29.00 -33.00 2.95
N GLN A 640 28.23 -32.23 2.16
CA GLN A 640 27.51 -32.59 0.94
C GLN A 640 26.26 -33.47 1.03
N ASP A 641 25.37 -33.10 0.11
CA ASP A 641 24.02 -33.54 -0.14
C ASP A 641 23.93 -35.00 -0.58
N ASP A 642 22.90 -35.72 -0.11
CA ASP A 642 21.85 -36.22 -1.03
C ASP A 642 20.61 -36.76 -0.26
N PRO A 643 19.40 -36.74 -0.86
CA PRO A 643 18.17 -37.16 -0.19
C PRO A 643 17.88 -38.67 -0.35
N ILE A 644 17.59 -39.36 0.75
CA ILE A 644 17.20 -40.79 0.70
C ILE A 644 15.80 -40.96 0.10
N SER A 645 15.75 -41.64 -1.04
CA SER A 645 14.51 -42.06 -1.71
C SER A 645 13.87 -43.27 -1.00
N VAL A 646 12.55 -43.21 -0.80
CA VAL A 646 11.69 -44.39 -0.60
C VAL A 646 10.41 -44.18 -1.40
N CYS A 647 10.30 -44.84 -2.55
CA CYS A 647 9.07 -44.85 -3.35
C CYS A 647 8.06 -45.84 -2.78
N SER A 648 6.82 -45.38 -2.61
CA SER A 648 5.62 -46.24 -2.67
C SER A 648 4.49 -45.40 -3.23
N GLU A 649 3.87 -45.87 -4.32
CA GLU A 649 2.86 -45.12 -5.06
C GLU A 649 1.49 -45.26 -4.37
N GLY A 650 0.71 -44.19 -4.40
CA GLY A 650 -0.56 -44.11 -3.67
C GLY A 650 -0.95 -42.65 -3.41
N GLU A 651 -1.75 -42.09 -4.30
CA GLU A 651 -2.04 -40.65 -4.33
C GLU A 651 -2.81 -40.17 -3.10
N ASN A 652 -2.14 -39.38 -2.28
CA ASN A 652 -2.72 -38.42 -1.35
C ASN A 652 -1.61 -37.46 -0.91
N LYS A 653 -1.74 -36.14 -1.21
CA LYS A 653 -0.78 -35.10 -0.81
C LYS A 653 -0.79 -34.90 0.72
N LYS A 654 -0.20 -35.84 1.48
CA LYS A 654 -0.18 -35.84 2.96
C LYS A 654 0.48 -34.57 3.50
N ARG A 655 -0.35 -33.69 4.06
CA ARG A 655 0.05 -32.42 4.67
C ARG A 655 1.10 -32.62 5.77
N ARG A 656 2.20 -31.88 5.68
CA ARG A 656 3.29 -31.79 6.67
C ARG A 656 3.23 -30.47 7.44
N ILE A 657 3.69 -30.46 8.69
CA ILE A 657 3.88 -29.24 9.49
C ILE A 657 5.36 -29.13 9.86
N ASP A 658 6.02 -28.09 9.38
CA ASP A 658 7.44 -27.85 9.61
C ASP A 658 7.67 -27.25 11.01
N VAL A 659 8.43 -27.94 11.86
CA VAL A 659 8.84 -27.41 13.16
C VAL A 659 10.27 -26.84 13.08
N VAL A 660 10.38 -25.54 13.30
CA VAL A 660 11.64 -24.81 13.48
C VAL A 660 11.87 -24.67 14.98
N ILE A 661 12.92 -25.30 15.51
CA ILE A 661 13.29 -25.22 16.92
C ILE A 661 14.31 -24.09 17.08
N VAL A 662 14.06 -23.18 18.02
CA VAL A 662 14.99 -22.10 18.39
C VAL A 662 15.24 -22.21 19.89
N PHE A 663 16.50 -22.30 20.30
CA PHE A 663 16.89 -22.16 21.71
C PHE A 663 17.06 -20.66 21.99
N ASP A 664 16.24 -20.13 22.89
CA ASP A 664 16.12 -18.68 23.14
C ASP A 664 16.96 -18.30 24.37
N ASN A 665 18.19 -17.85 24.11
CA ASN A 665 19.20 -17.54 25.13
C ASN A 665 19.33 -16.02 25.39
N GLU A 666 18.48 -15.16 24.81
CA GLU A 666 18.57 -13.71 24.98
C GLU A 666 17.58 -13.19 26.04
N GLU A 667 18.10 -12.69 27.16
CA GLU A 667 17.28 -11.99 28.15
C GLU A 667 16.78 -10.65 27.57
N PHE A 668 15.45 -10.49 27.55
CA PHE A 668 14.79 -9.30 27.01
C PHE A 668 14.94 -8.09 27.96
N ASN A 669 16.13 -7.51 27.95
CA ASN A 669 16.58 -6.54 28.94
C ASN A 669 15.79 -5.22 28.84
N THR A 670 15.03 -4.90 29.90
CA THR A 670 14.05 -3.81 29.90
C THR A 670 14.63 -2.57 30.60
N ALA A 671 14.50 -1.40 29.97
CA ALA A 671 15.25 -0.21 30.33
C ALA A 671 15.05 0.30 31.76
N ARG A 672 16.16 0.65 32.41
CA ARG A 672 16.24 1.56 33.56
C ARG A 672 17.46 2.47 33.41
N ASP A 673 17.23 3.76 33.24
CA ASP A 673 17.69 4.79 34.19
C ASP A 673 17.29 6.20 33.71
N PHE A 674 16.71 6.99 34.61
CA PHE A 674 17.39 8.11 35.28
C PHE A 674 16.40 8.96 36.09
N ARG A 675 16.88 9.54 37.20
CA ARG A 675 16.07 10.35 38.13
C ARG A 675 16.00 11.79 37.64
N SER A 676 14.83 12.42 37.71
CA SER A 676 14.71 13.89 37.68
C SER A 676 14.68 14.43 39.11
N GLY A 677 15.65 15.27 39.47
CA GLY A 677 15.68 15.97 40.76
C GLY A 677 14.63 17.09 40.85
N GLU A 678 14.40 17.57 42.08
CA GLU A 678 13.46 18.65 42.36
C GLU A 678 13.97 20.01 41.84
N GLY A 679 13.05 20.85 41.39
CA GLY A 679 13.35 22.21 40.89
C GLY A 679 12.07 23.04 40.84
N GLY A 680 12.10 24.21 41.48
CA GLY A 680 10.93 25.08 41.64
C GLY A 680 10.47 25.77 40.37
N LEU A 681 9.36 26.51 40.48
CA LEU A 681 8.79 27.31 39.39
C LEU A 681 9.74 28.46 39.01
N GLU A 682 10.20 28.45 37.76
CA GLU A 682 10.68 29.63 37.06
C GLU A 682 10.01 29.66 35.68
N VAL A 683 9.04 30.57 35.51
CA VAL A 683 8.25 30.68 34.27
C VAL A 683 8.99 31.58 33.30
N ASN A 684 9.29 31.07 32.10
CA ASN A 684 9.96 31.87 31.07
C ASN A 684 9.04 33.02 30.58
N PRO A 685 9.42 34.30 30.74
CA PRO A 685 8.54 35.44 30.46
C PRO A 685 8.10 35.56 28.99
N TRP A 686 8.97 35.20 28.04
CA TRP A 686 8.65 35.24 26.60
C TRP A 686 7.60 34.18 26.25
N ILE A 687 7.75 32.96 26.77
CA ILE A 687 6.77 31.88 26.58
C ILE A 687 5.44 32.21 27.26
N GLN A 688 5.46 32.88 28.41
CA GLN A 688 4.25 33.37 29.07
C GLN A 688 3.51 34.40 28.19
N ALA A 689 4.21 35.39 27.65
CA ALA A 689 3.63 36.44 26.82
C ALA A 689 2.95 35.91 25.54
N ILE A 690 3.66 35.10 24.75
CA ILE A 690 3.07 34.52 23.54
C ILE A 690 1.88 33.59 23.87
N ASN A 691 1.93 32.86 24.99
CA ASN A 691 0.83 31.99 25.43
C ASN A 691 -0.40 32.79 25.92
N SER A 692 -0.20 33.93 26.58
CA SER A 692 -1.27 34.88 26.93
C SER A 692 -1.97 35.40 25.67
N PHE A 693 -1.19 35.90 24.70
CA PHE A 693 -1.71 36.37 23.41
C PHE A 693 -2.43 35.26 22.64
N CYS A 694 -1.86 34.05 22.57
CA CYS A 694 -2.52 32.87 21.99
C CYS A 694 -3.82 32.48 22.72
N THR A 695 -3.92 32.74 24.02
CA THR A 695 -5.13 32.49 24.82
C THR A 695 -6.22 33.53 24.53
N PHE A 696 -5.85 34.79 24.30
CA PHE A 696 -6.76 35.85 23.86
C PHE A 696 -7.36 35.52 22.48
N LEU A 697 -6.51 35.19 21.50
CA LEU A 697 -6.88 34.79 20.14
C LEU A 697 -7.82 33.59 20.10
N GLN A 698 -7.64 32.61 20.99
CA GLN A 698 -8.42 31.37 21.03
C GLN A 698 -9.92 31.54 21.27
N ASN A 699 -10.37 32.71 21.74
CA ASN A 699 -11.78 33.01 21.94
C ASN A 699 -12.54 33.36 20.63
N LYS A 700 -11.83 33.61 19.52
CA LYS A 700 -12.48 33.85 18.22
C LYS A 700 -13.05 32.57 17.64
N LYS A 701 -14.35 32.58 17.31
CA LYS A 701 -14.99 31.50 16.54
C LYS A 701 -14.66 31.64 15.04
N ASN A 702 -14.39 30.49 14.41
CA ASN A 702 -14.33 30.26 12.96
C ASN A 702 -13.12 30.76 12.11
N PRO A 703 -11.91 31.06 12.62
CA PRO A 703 -10.72 31.14 11.76
C PRO A 703 -10.16 29.76 11.40
N ASN A 704 -9.54 29.63 10.22
CA ASN A 704 -8.90 28.39 9.78
C ASN A 704 -7.62 28.09 10.62
N PRO A 705 -7.51 26.93 11.27
CA PRO A 705 -6.31 26.53 12.01
C PRO A 705 -5.04 26.53 11.15
N VAL A 706 -3.89 26.80 11.77
CA VAL A 706 -2.59 26.73 11.07
C VAL A 706 -2.02 25.30 11.15
N LYS A 707 -1.65 24.76 10.00
CA LYS A 707 -1.03 23.44 9.84
C LYS A 707 0.49 23.55 10.01
N ILE A 708 1.04 22.87 11.01
CA ILE A 708 2.48 22.90 11.31
C ILE A 708 3.02 21.47 11.28
N ALA A 709 3.96 21.20 10.38
CA ALA A 709 4.71 19.95 10.39
C ALA A 709 5.88 20.02 11.36
N ILE A 710 6.11 18.92 12.08
CA ILE A 710 7.25 18.72 12.98
C ILE A 710 7.98 17.49 12.49
N ILE A 711 9.24 17.67 12.09
CA ILE A 711 10.12 16.62 11.55
C ILE A 711 11.18 16.34 12.60
N ASP A 712 11.10 15.21 13.32
CA ASP A 712 11.86 14.99 14.57
C ASP A 712 11.92 13.48 15.01
N ASP A 713 12.23 13.19 16.28
CA ASP A 713 12.27 11.85 16.91
C ASP A 713 10.91 11.15 17.09
N GLY A 714 9.81 11.85 16.78
CA GLY A 714 8.43 11.42 16.96
C GLY A 714 7.67 12.29 17.94
N ILE A 715 6.61 11.76 18.55
CA ILE A 715 5.79 12.49 19.53
C ILE A 715 5.13 11.55 20.55
N ASP A 716 5.19 11.89 21.83
CA ASP A 716 4.36 11.25 22.84
C ASP A 716 2.93 11.82 22.74
N ALA A 717 2.03 11.07 22.09
CA ALA A 717 0.63 11.45 21.93
C ALA A 717 -0.18 11.40 23.24
N THR A 718 0.39 10.96 24.36
CA THR A 718 -0.24 11.10 25.69
C THR A 718 -0.11 12.52 26.25
N TRP A 719 0.90 13.27 25.83
CA TRP A 719 1.40 14.48 26.51
C TRP A 719 0.33 15.58 26.63
N PRO A 720 0.04 16.11 27.84
CA PRO A 720 -1.13 16.97 28.07
C PRO A 720 -1.20 18.21 27.18
N ASP A 721 -0.08 18.92 27.01
CA ASP A 721 -0.01 20.19 26.28
C ASP A 721 -0.24 20.05 24.75
N ILE A 722 -0.21 18.82 24.24
CA ILE A 722 -0.33 18.45 22.81
C ILE A 722 -1.74 17.89 22.49
N HIS A 723 -2.55 17.62 23.51
CA HIS A 723 -3.81 16.88 23.39
C HIS A 723 -4.74 17.44 22.31
N GLY A 724 -5.11 16.61 21.33
CA GLY A 724 -6.07 16.97 20.28
C GLY A 724 -5.55 18.01 19.28
N ARG A 725 -4.24 18.27 19.25
CA ARG A 725 -3.58 19.11 18.22
C ARG A 725 -3.03 18.28 17.04
N ILE A 726 -2.67 17.01 17.27
CA ILE A 726 -2.21 16.08 16.22
C ILE A 726 -3.36 15.76 15.27
N VAL A 727 -3.17 16.02 13.98
CA VAL A 727 -4.11 15.66 12.90
C VAL A 727 -3.64 14.41 12.16
N LYS A 728 -2.34 14.28 11.92
CA LYS A 728 -1.75 13.15 11.18
C LYS A 728 -0.29 12.94 11.56
N GLY A 729 0.23 11.75 11.32
CA GLY A 729 1.68 11.51 11.34
C GLY A 729 2.09 10.38 10.42
N LYS A 730 3.40 10.24 10.22
CA LYS A 730 4.05 9.17 9.46
C LYS A 730 5.46 8.93 10.00
N SER A 731 5.99 7.72 9.83
CA SER A 731 7.35 7.37 10.22
C SER A 731 8.18 6.97 9.01
N PHE A 732 9.44 7.38 9.04
CA PHE A 732 10.48 7.04 8.08
C PHE A 732 11.64 6.29 8.75
N TYR A 733 11.41 5.76 9.97
CA TYR A 733 12.35 4.95 10.73
C TYR A 733 11.99 3.46 10.63
N PRO A 734 12.60 2.69 9.71
CA PRO A 734 12.41 1.25 9.63
C PRO A 734 13.08 0.52 10.82
N TYR A 735 12.59 -0.67 11.14
CA TYR A 735 13.30 -1.60 12.02
C TYR A 735 14.49 -2.25 11.26
N PRO A 736 15.65 -2.46 11.90
CA PRO A 736 16.81 -3.09 11.25
C PRO A 736 16.46 -4.47 10.65
N GLY A 737 16.83 -4.69 9.39
CA GLY A 737 16.56 -5.93 8.67
C GLY A 737 15.06 -6.22 8.41
N SER A 738 14.19 -5.21 8.46
CA SER A 738 12.73 -5.40 8.47
C SER A 738 11.98 -4.52 7.47
N GLU A 739 10.76 -4.95 7.13
CA GLU A 739 9.75 -4.20 6.37
C GLU A 739 8.88 -3.26 7.24
N PHE A 740 9.02 -3.35 8.57
CA PHE A 740 8.22 -2.62 9.57
C PHE A 740 8.86 -1.29 9.98
N PHE A 741 8.05 -0.35 10.49
CA PHE A 741 8.48 0.99 10.89
C PHE A 741 8.15 1.28 12.36
N LYS A 742 9.05 1.96 13.08
CA LYS A 742 8.79 2.43 14.45
C LYS A 742 7.72 3.52 14.41
N ALA A 743 6.62 3.35 15.12
CA ALA A 743 5.50 4.31 15.11
C ALA A 743 5.94 5.76 15.44
N TYR A 744 5.28 6.74 14.80
CA TYR A 744 5.56 8.17 15.03
C TYR A 744 5.06 8.65 16.40
N TYR A 745 4.00 8.01 16.93
CA TYR A 745 3.38 8.32 18.22
C TYR A 745 4.05 7.58 19.41
N VAL A 746 5.23 6.99 19.18
CA VAL A 746 6.02 6.19 20.16
C VAL A 746 7.51 6.59 20.06
N PRO A 747 7.89 7.79 20.49
CA PRO A 747 9.24 8.32 20.30
C PRO A 747 10.27 7.52 21.11
N SER A 748 11.51 7.52 20.63
CA SER A 748 12.68 7.00 21.34
C SER A 748 13.15 7.97 22.44
N GLY A 749 13.06 9.26 22.17
CA GLY A 749 13.37 10.35 23.08
C GLY A 749 12.12 11.11 23.51
N LYS A 750 12.30 12.41 23.74
CA LYS A 750 11.21 13.36 24.03
C LYS A 750 11.28 14.56 23.09
N HIS A 751 12.23 14.63 22.15
CA HIS A 751 12.65 15.88 21.54
C HIS A 751 11.52 16.56 20.74
N GLY A 752 10.92 15.85 19.77
CA GLY A 752 9.76 16.32 19.02
C GLY A 752 8.51 16.57 19.88
N THR A 753 8.40 15.87 21.02
CA THR A 753 7.35 16.14 22.03
C THR A 753 7.53 17.50 22.70
N LEU A 754 8.78 17.88 23.00
CA LEU A 754 9.08 19.20 23.55
C LEU A 754 8.93 20.31 22.49
N MET A 755 9.31 20.05 21.22
CA MET A 755 9.06 20.97 20.10
C MET A 755 7.55 21.23 19.94
N ALA A 756 6.75 20.17 19.86
CA ALA A 756 5.30 20.25 19.78
C ALA A 756 4.67 20.96 20.99
N THR A 757 5.20 20.75 22.19
CA THR A 757 4.77 21.45 23.42
C THR A 757 4.98 22.97 23.32
N LEU A 758 6.10 23.43 22.75
CA LEU A 758 6.36 24.86 22.54
C LEU A 758 5.47 25.45 21.45
N ILE A 759 5.29 24.74 20.33
CA ILE A 759 4.41 25.15 19.23
C ILE A 759 2.95 25.26 19.73
N CYS A 760 2.47 24.34 20.59
CA CYS A 760 1.12 24.37 21.15
C CYS A 760 0.88 25.50 22.17
N LYS A 761 1.94 26.07 22.75
CA LYS A 761 1.90 27.25 23.64
C LYS A 761 2.07 28.56 22.87
N SER A 762 2.80 28.53 21.76
CA SER A 762 3.18 29.71 20.98
C SER A 762 2.31 29.93 19.73
N CYS A 763 1.33 29.05 19.48
CA CYS A 763 0.35 29.15 18.39
C CYS A 763 -1.08 28.88 18.91
N PRO A 764 -2.10 29.67 18.49
CA PRO A 764 -3.51 29.37 18.78
C PRO A 764 -4.00 28.20 17.91
N ARG A 765 -4.36 27.09 18.55
CA ARG A 765 -5.01 25.92 17.91
C ARG A 765 -4.27 25.31 16.69
N PRO A 766 -2.94 25.07 16.74
CA PRO A 766 -2.23 24.46 15.63
C PRO A 766 -2.75 23.05 15.32
N GLN A 767 -2.74 22.70 14.03
CA GLN A 767 -2.91 21.34 13.53
C GLN A 767 -1.53 20.74 13.26
N LEU A 768 -1.11 19.75 14.06
CA LEU A 768 0.21 19.17 13.97
C LEU A 768 0.27 17.97 13.01
N TYR A 769 1.31 17.97 12.17
CA TYR A 769 1.64 16.91 11.22
C TYR A 769 3.00 16.33 11.59
N ILE A 770 3.05 15.09 12.09
CA ILE A 770 4.25 14.56 12.76
C ILE A 770 4.99 13.60 11.85
N ALA A 771 6.20 13.96 11.43
CA ALA A 771 7.09 13.08 10.66
C ALA A 771 8.25 12.60 11.53
N ARG A 772 8.29 11.29 11.81
CA ARG A 772 9.42 10.68 12.52
C ARG A 772 10.54 10.29 11.56
N MET A 773 11.77 10.72 11.84
CA MET A 773 12.96 10.36 11.06
C MET A 773 13.68 9.10 11.58
N GLU A 774 14.55 8.53 10.76
CA GLU A 774 15.45 7.43 11.13
C GLU A 774 16.60 7.94 12.01
N GLU A 775 16.76 7.35 13.19
CA GLU A 775 17.83 7.69 14.13
C GLU A 775 18.92 6.62 14.12
N ARG A 776 20.18 7.03 13.93
CA ARG A 776 21.37 6.17 14.07
C ARG A 776 22.21 6.65 15.25
N ARG A 777 22.62 5.73 16.13
CA ARG A 777 23.51 6.04 17.26
C ARG A 777 24.98 5.97 16.82
N THR A 778 25.80 6.92 17.28
CA THR A 778 27.26 6.85 17.17
C THR A 778 27.86 5.91 18.22
N GLU A 779 29.18 5.71 18.19
CA GLU A 779 29.91 4.99 19.24
C GLU A 779 29.79 5.68 20.62
N ASP A 780 29.55 6.99 20.64
CA ASP A 780 29.27 7.83 21.83
C ASP A 780 27.77 7.88 22.23
N ASP A 781 26.94 6.99 21.69
CA ASP A 781 25.48 6.93 21.84
C ASP A 781 24.67 8.17 21.37
N ILE A 782 25.29 9.07 20.59
CA ILE A 782 24.63 10.27 20.05
C ILE A 782 23.69 9.85 18.91
N ALA A 783 22.41 10.21 19.02
CA ALA A 783 21.42 9.98 17.96
C ALA A 783 21.56 11.02 16.84
N LEU A 784 21.82 10.57 15.62
CA LEU A 784 21.90 11.37 14.40
C LEU A 784 20.79 10.96 13.42
N PHE A 785 20.16 11.94 12.78
CA PHE A 785 19.15 11.70 11.74
C PHE A 785 19.78 11.47 10.36
N THR A 786 19.06 10.80 9.47
CA THR A 786 19.56 10.42 8.13
C THR A 786 18.98 11.28 7.01
N THR A 787 19.81 11.63 6.02
CA THR A 787 19.42 12.45 4.85
C THR A 787 18.17 11.90 4.14
N ASP A 788 18.12 10.58 3.91
CA ASP A 788 16.99 9.92 3.22
C ASP A 788 15.67 10.05 3.99
N SER A 789 15.68 9.78 5.30
CA SER A 789 14.48 9.90 6.12
C SER A 789 14.02 11.35 6.29
N ALA A 790 14.95 12.31 6.36
CA ALA A 790 14.66 13.74 6.37
C ALA A 790 14.01 14.21 5.05
N ILE A 791 14.56 13.83 3.89
CA ILE A 791 14.00 14.19 2.58
C ILE A 791 12.58 13.61 2.41
N LYS A 792 12.37 12.35 2.79
CA LYS A 792 11.05 11.71 2.76
C LYS A 792 10.04 12.37 3.71
N ALA A 793 10.48 12.81 4.88
CA ALA A 793 9.67 13.56 5.82
C ALA A 793 9.23 14.92 5.26
N ILE A 794 10.14 15.66 4.61
CA ILE A 794 9.82 16.95 3.97
C ILE A 794 8.86 16.73 2.78
N GLU A 795 9.09 15.74 1.92
CA GLU A 795 8.17 15.38 0.82
C GLU A 795 6.76 15.05 1.33
N TRP A 796 6.65 14.29 2.43
CA TRP A 796 5.36 14.00 3.04
C TRP A 796 4.68 15.24 3.64
N ALA A 797 5.43 16.12 4.31
CA ALA A 797 4.91 17.38 4.83
C ALA A 797 4.39 18.29 3.70
N ILE A 798 5.10 18.37 2.57
CA ILE A 798 4.65 19.04 1.35
C ILE A 798 3.32 18.40 0.85
N SER A 799 3.23 17.07 0.84
CA SER A 799 2.01 16.37 0.39
C SER A 799 0.79 16.54 1.31
N CYS A 800 1.00 16.92 2.58
CA CYS A 800 -0.06 17.27 3.52
C CYS A 800 -0.54 18.74 3.40
N GLU A 801 0.11 19.51 2.53
CA GLU A 801 -0.12 20.94 2.28
C GLU A 801 -0.16 21.74 3.58
N VAL A 802 0.91 21.63 4.38
CA VAL A 802 1.09 22.37 5.64
C VAL A 802 1.51 23.82 5.38
N ASP A 803 1.25 24.69 6.35
CA ASP A 803 1.60 26.11 6.26
C ASP A 803 3.08 26.36 6.66
N ILE A 804 3.58 25.55 7.60
CA ILE A 804 4.91 25.66 8.22
C ILE A 804 5.54 24.27 8.36
N ILE A 805 6.84 24.16 8.13
CA ILE A 805 7.68 23.00 8.49
C ILE A 805 8.72 23.45 9.52
N SER A 806 8.71 22.83 10.71
CA SER A 806 9.69 23.02 11.78
C SER A 806 10.69 21.86 11.81
N MET A 807 11.98 22.18 11.67
CA MET A 807 13.09 21.23 11.66
C MET A 807 14.12 21.63 12.73
N SER A 808 13.93 21.09 13.94
CA SER A 808 14.69 21.45 15.13
C SER A 808 15.98 20.63 15.32
N TRP A 809 16.63 20.29 14.21
CA TRP A 809 17.80 19.41 14.11
C TRP A 809 18.77 19.90 13.02
N THR A 810 20.01 19.38 13.03
CA THR A 810 21.02 19.67 12.01
C THR A 810 21.70 18.41 11.49
N ILE A 811 21.95 18.33 10.18
CA ILE A 811 22.77 17.32 9.50
C ILE A 811 23.94 18.03 8.81
N GLU A 812 25.17 17.54 9.03
CA GLU A 812 26.41 18.06 8.41
C GLU A 812 26.50 17.69 6.91
N GLY A 813 26.53 18.69 6.04
CA GLY A 813 26.66 18.55 4.60
C GLY A 813 28.13 18.45 4.16
N ARG A 814 28.54 17.27 3.67
CA ARG A 814 29.96 16.94 3.44
C ARG A 814 30.63 17.64 2.25
N SER A 815 29.86 18.24 1.34
CA SER A 815 30.31 19.18 0.30
C SER A 815 29.10 19.81 -0.40
N ARG A 816 29.23 21.02 -0.94
CA ARG A 816 28.19 21.69 -1.75
C ARG A 816 27.77 20.86 -2.97
N ASP A 817 28.72 20.17 -3.60
CA ASP A 817 28.47 19.33 -4.78
C ASP A 817 28.01 17.89 -4.41
N SER A 818 27.75 17.60 -3.13
CA SER A 818 27.33 16.27 -2.70
C SER A 818 25.87 15.99 -3.08
N ARG A 819 25.57 14.73 -3.43
CA ARG A 819 24.22 14.29 -3.82
C ARG A 819 23.17 14.62 -2.75
N ASP A 820 23.54 14.46 -1.48
CA ASP A 820 22.70 14.72 -0.32
C ASP A 820 22.32 16.21 -0.23
N VAL A 821 23.27 17.12 -0.44
CA VAL A 821 23.04 18.56 -0.48
C VAL A 821 22.12 18.95 -1.64
N LEU A 822 22.40 18.47 -2.85
CA LEU A 822 21.56 18.72 -4.03
C LEU A 822 20.13 18.17 -3.86
N ALA A 823 19.96 17.08 -3.11
CA ALA A 823 18.65 16.52 -2.80
C ALA A 823 17.90 17.36 -1.74
N PHE A 824 18.60 17.87 -0.72
CA PHE A 824 18.03 18.84 0.23
C PHE A 824 17.61 20.14 -0.45
N ASP A 825 18.48 20.76 -1.26
CA ASP A 825 18.18 22.00 -1.96
C ASP A 825 16.94 21.87 -2.86
N ASN A 826 16.80 20.72 -3.56
CA ASN A 826 15.65 20.43 -4.40
C ASN A 826 14.34 20.27 -3.59
N ILE A 827 14.36 19.50 -2.49
CA ILE A 827 13.13 19.27 -1.71
C ILE A 827 12.70 20.51 -0.92
N LEU A 828 13.65 21.29 -0.39
CA LEU A 828 13.37 22.56 0.30
C LEU A 828 12.88 23.62 -0.71
N SER A 829 13.50 23.71 -1.90
CA SER A 829 12.99 24.54 -3.01
C SER A 829 11.55 24.17 -3.42
N LYS A 830 11.19 22.88 -3.39
CA LYS A 830 9.85 22.40 -3.69
C LYS A 830 8.82 22.80 -2.61
N ALA A 831 9.22 22.84 -1.34
CA ALA A 831 8.40 23.36 -0.26
C ALA A 831 8.16 24.88 -0.40
N ILE A 832 9.21 25.67 -0.66
CA ILE A 832 9.09 27.12 -0.91
C ILE A 832 8.14 27.39 -2.08
N LYS A 833 8.30 26.68 -3.21
CA LYS A 833 7.41 26.79 -4.40
C LYS A 833 5.94 26.39 -4.13
N LYS A 834 5.65 25.69 -3.04
CA LYS A 834 4.28 25.37 -2.61
C LYS A 834 3.67 26.43 -1.69
N GLY A 835 4.46 27.38 -1.18
CA GLY A 835 4.04 28.42 -0.23
C GLY A 835 4.11 27.97 1.24
N ILE A 836 5.13 27.16 1.57
CA ILE A 836 5.35 26.61 2.92
C ILE A 836 6.52 27.36 3.57
N LEU A 837 6.33 27.84 4.81
CA LEU A 837 7.41 28.45 5.59
C LEU A 837 8.34 27.38 6.17
N LEU A 838 9.65 27.59 6.08
CA LEU A 838 10.68 26.66 6.55
C LEU A 838 11.43 27.27 7.73
N PHE A 839 11.45 26.58 8.87
CA PHE A 839 12.25 26.96 10.05
C PHE A 839 13.26 25.86 10.36
N GLY A 840 14.53 26.24 10.49
CA GLY A 840 15.63 25.33 10.79
C GLY A 840 16.47 25.82 11.96
N SER A 841 16.87 24.93 12.85
CA SER A 841 17.80 25.28 13.94
C SER A 841 19.20 25.58 13.42
N ALA A 842 19.87 26.55 14.03
CA ALA A 842 21.32 26.66 13.99
C ALA A 842 21.99 25.43 14.63
N SER A 843 23.22 25.13 14.23
CA SER A 843 24.07 24.14 14.91
C SER A 843 24.47 24.65 16.30
N ASP A 844 24.38 23.80 17.32
CA ASP A 844 24.86 24.08 18.67
C ASP A 844 26.33 23.66 18.89
N HIS A 845 27.08 23.30 17.84
CA HIS A 845 28.46 22.80 17.90
C HIS A 845 29.57 23.87 17.97
N GLY A 846 29.23 25.15 18.14
CA GLY A 846 30.18 26.25 18.37
C GLY A 846 30.41 27.16 17.16
N PRO A 847 30.78 28.45 17.36
CA PRO A 847 30.84 29.46 16.30
C PRO A 847 32.04 29.33 15.36
N ASN A 848 33.00 28.44 15.65
CA ASN A 848 34.25 28.31 14.90
C ASN A 848 34.25 27.15 13.87
N ARG A 849 33.07 26.62 13.51
CA ARG A 849 32.90 25.55 12.52
C ARG A 849 32.25 26.09 11.25
N ASP A 850 33.03 26.16 10.17
CA ASP A 850 32.64 26.70 8.85
C ASP A 850 31.85 25.65 8.02
N GLU A 851 30.85 25.02 8.66
CA GLU A 851 30.23 23.77 8.22
C GLU A 851 28.81 23.97 7.67
N LEU A 852 28.60 23.59 6.40
CA LEU A 852 27.28 23.60 5.77
C LEU A 852 26.34 22.64 6.52
N THR A 853 25.38 23.19 7.25
CA THR A 853 24.48 22.43 8.14
C THR A 853 23.04 22.54 7.66
N TYR A 854 22.44 21.43 7.24
CA TYR A 854 21.05 21.38 6.77
C TYR A 854 20.10 21.09 7.94
N PRO A 855 18.88 21.68 7.95
CA PRO A 855 18.28 22.49 6.89
C PRO A 855 18.49 24.00 7.04
N GLY A 856 19.08 24.48 8.15
CA GLY A 856 19.25 25.91 8.41
C GLY A 856 20.21 26.62 7.44
N GLY A 857 21.14 25.91 6.81
CA GLY A 857 22.06 26.45 5.79
C GLY A 857 21.44 26.65 4.41
N PHE A 858 20.20 26.18 4.18
CA PHE A 858 19.46 26.48 2.96
C PHE A 858 18.97 27.94 2.99
N LYS A 859 19.33 28.72 1.97
CA LYS A 859 19.21 30.19 1.97
C LYS A 859 17.79 30.73 2.20
N GLU A 860 16.78 30.03 1.70
CA GLU A 860 15.36 30.42 1.86
C GLU A 860 14.70 29.82 3.13
N CYS A 861 15.46 29.08 3.94
CA CYS A 861 15.06 28.61 5.27
C CYS A 861 15.32 29.70 6.32
N ILE A 862 14.38 29.92 7.24
CA ILE A 862 14.56 30.87 8.34
C ILE A 862 15.36 30.15 9.45
N ARG A 863 16.66 30.44 9.52
CA ARG A 863 17.60 29.84 10.48
C ARG A 863 17.52 30.54 11.83
N ILE A 864 17.22 29.78 12.87
CA ILE A 864 16.96 30.27 14.23
C ILE A 864 18.09 29.89 15.19
N GLY A 865 18.62 30.89 15.89
CA GLY A 865 19.54 30.70 17.01
C GLY A 865 18.86 30.77 18.37
N ALA A 866 19.42 30.09 19.37
CA ALA A 866 18.97 30.20 20.76
C ALA A 866 19.64 31.36 21.53
N ALA A 867 18.81 32.06 22.32
CA ALA A 867 19.19 33.08 23.29
C ALA A 867 18.51 32.84 24.66
N SER A 868 18.80 33.66 25.67
CA SER A 868 17.88 33.83 26.82
C SER A 868 16.64 34.65 26.45
N ASP A 869 15.70 34.73 27.38
CA ASP A 869 14.54 35.62 27.36
C ASP A 869 14.88 37.11 27.44
N ASP A 870 16.09 37.46 27.90
CA ASP A 870 16.71 38.79 27.80
C ASP A 870 17.30 39.11 26.42
N GLY A 871 17.33 38.13 25.51
CA GLY A 871 17.87 38.27 24.16
C GLY A 871 19.38 38.05 24.01
N VAL A 872 20.11 37.69 25.07
CA VAL A 872 21.54 37.36 24.97
C VAL A 872 21.75 36.00 24.29
N PRO A 873 22.47 35.91 23.14
CA PRO A 873 22.76 34.65 22.45
C PRO A 873 23.46 33.60 23.31
N LEU A 874 23.31 32.32 22.94
CA LEU A 874 24.10 31.24 23.52
C LEU A 874 25.54 31.23 22.96
N PRO A 875 26.59 31.05 23.78
CA PRO A 875 28.00 31.19 23.35
C PRO A 875 28.47 30.25 22.23
N TRP A 876 27.68 29.22 21.90
CA TRP A 876 27.98 28.24 20.87
C TRP A 876 27.23 28.47 19.55
N VAL A 877 26.38 29.49 19.46
CA VAL A 877 25.62 29.84 18.25
C VAL A 877 26.31 31.00 17.54
N ASN A 878 26.63 30.85 16.24
CA ASN A 878 27.18 31.93 15.44
C ASN A 878 26.12 32.99 15.13
N GLU A 879 26.28 34.20 15.68
CA GLU A 879 25.37 35.34 15.45
C GLU A 879 25.29 35.79 13.99
N LEU A 880 26.34 35.55 13.19
CA LEU A 880 26.37 35.94 11.78
C LEU A 880 25.46 35.05 10.93
N ASP A 881 25.42 33.74 11.22
CA ASP A 881 24.75 32.74 10.37
C ASP A 881 23.23 32.60 10.61
N VAL A 882 22.69 33.20 11.67
CA VAL A 882 21.25 33.09 12.00
C VAL A 882 20.47 34.28 11.46
N ASN A 883 19.21 34.07 11.07
CA ASN A 883 18.30 35.18 10.76
C ASN A 883 17.82 35.85 12.06
N TYR A 884 17.36 35.04 13.03
CA TYR A 884 16.73 35.51 14.27
C TYR A 884 17.19 34.73 15.49
N PHE A 885 17.15 35.39 16.64
CA PHE A 885 17.30 34.78 17.96
C PHE A 885 15.96 34.70 18.68
N LEU A 886 15.68 33.53 19.28
CA LEU A 886 14.50 33.28 20.11
C LEU A 886 14.92 32.52 21.39
N PRO A 887 14.07 32.45 22.43
CA PRO A 887 14.42 31.77 23.67
C PRO A 887 14.72 30.29 23.44
N GLY A 888 15.94 29.88 23.78
CA GLY A 888 16.39 28.50 23.79
C GLY A 888 17.31 28.17 24.97
N LYS A 889 17.36 29.01 26.00
CA LYS A 889 18.14 28.83 27.24
C LYS A 889 17.21 28.55 28.42
N ARG A 890 17.44 27.46 29.15
CA ARG A 890 16.65 27.05 30.35
C ARG A 890 15.13 27.11 30.10
N ILE A 891 14.67 26.49 29.02
CA ILE A 891 13.25 26.41 28.67
C ILE A 891 12.53 25.39 29.58
N PRO A 892 11.46 25.79 30.31
CA PRO A 892 10.78 24.94 31.29
C PRO A 892 9.75 24.00 30.66
N PHE A 893 9.79 22.73 31.06
CA PHE A 893 8.82 21.70 30.70
C PHE A 893 8.30 21.00 31.96
N ARG A 894 6.99 20.74 32.02
CA ARG A 894 6.36 20.04 33.14
C ARG A 894 6.59 18.54 33.01
N SER A 895 6.87 17.83 34.10
CA SER A 895 6.94 16.35 34.09
C SER A 895 5.54 15.75 33.88
N PRO A 896 5.41 14.56 33.24
CA PRO A 896 4.15 13.82 33.17
C PRO A 896 3.48 13.57 34.53
N ASP A 897 4.29 13.45 35.59
CA ASP A 897 3.89 13.28 36.99
C ASP A 897 3.33 14.56 37.64
N LYS A 898 3.25 15.65 36.86
CA LYS A 898 2.60 16.94 37.13
C LYS A 898 3.22 17.83 38.22
N ASP A 899 3.95 17.29 39.17
CA ASP A 899 4.37 18.07 40.35
C ASP A 899 5.81 18.61 40.28
N SER A 900 6.53 18.34 39.17
CA SER A 900 7.88 18.84 38.92
C SER A 900 8.06 19.45 37.52
N TYR A 901 9.11 20.26 37.37
CA TYR A 901 9.56 20.83 36.09
C TYR A 901 11.01 20.41 35.80
N PHE A 902 11.33 20.24 34.52
CA PHE A 902 12.70 20.08 34.03
C PHE A 902 13.00 21.13 32.95
N TYR A 903 14.28 21.48 32.82
CA TYR A 903 14.72 22.55 31.94
C TYR A 903 15.58 21.98 30.80
N LYS A 904 15.47 22.56 29.60
CA LYS A 904 16.31 22.22 28.43
C LYS A 904 16.90 23.48 27.78
N THR A 905 17.97 23.31 27.02
CA THR A 905 18.67 24.37 26.30
C THR A 905 19.07 23.86 24.92
N GLY A 906 19.03 24.71 23.89
CA GLY A 906 19.45 24.42 22.51
C GLY A 906 18.67 25.22 21.45
N SER A 907 19.27 25.38 20.27
CA SER A 907 18.68 26.10 19.11
C SER A 907 17.42 25.42 18.57
N SER A 908 17.27 24.13 18.81
CA SER A 908 16.04 23.35 18.59
C SER A 908 14.79 23.97 19.22
N PHE A 909 14.88 24.39 20.49
CA PHE A 909 13.75 24.95 21.24
C PHE A 909 13.36 26.33 20.72
N ALA A 910 14.35 27.17 20.40
CA ALA A 910 14.15 28.47 19.78
C ALA A 910 13.44 28.34 18.41
N THR A 911 13.79 27.31 17.64
CA THR A 911 13.14 27.00 16.34
C THR A 911 11.67 26.64 16.50
N ALA A 912 11.31 25.86 17.52
CA ALA A 912 9.91 25.54 17.83
C ALA A 912 9.11 26.78 18.31
N CYS A 913 9.73 27.67 19.09
CA CYS A 913 9.17 28.98 19.43
C CYS A 913 8.91 29.83 18.16
N ALA A 914 9.82 29.80 17.18
CA ALA A 914 9.71 30.58 15.94
C ALA A 914 8.58 30.06 15.03
N ALA A 915 8.52 28.74 14.82
CA ALA A 915 7.44 28.10 14.06
C ALA A 915 6.07 28.35 14.71
N GLY A 916 6.01 28.35 16.05
CA GLY A 916 4.80 28.71 16.78
C GLY A 916 4.40 30.18 16.60
N LEU A 917 5.33 31.12 16.78
CA LEU A 917 5.09 32.56 16.57
C LEU A 917 4.65 32.87 15.14
N ALA A 918 5.30 32.29 14.13
CA ALA A 918 4.87 32.43 12.74
C ALA A 918 3.46 31.86 12.50
N GLY A 919 3.11 30.77 13.18
CA GLY A 919 1.74 30.24 13.19
C GLY A 919 0.73 31.20 13.84
N THR A 920 1.12 31.88 14.92
CA THR A 920 0.32 32.97 15.51
C THR A 920 0.10 34.12 14.53
N LEU A 921 1.14 34.57 13.83
CA LEU A 921 1.04 35.68 12.87
C LEU A 921 0.16 35.32 11.65
N LEU A 922 0.28 34.09 11.12
CA LEU A 922 -0.64 33.57 10.09
C LEU A 922 -2.08 33.47 10.60
N TYR A 923 -2.28 33.07 11.87
CA TYR A 923 -3.62 33.01 12.46
C TYR A 923 -4.25 34.39 12.61
N CYS A 924 -3.48 35.41 12.99
CA CYS A 924 -3.95 36.79 13.06
C CYS A 924 -4.41 37.32 11.68
N ASP A 925 -3.63 37.08 10.62
CA ASP A 925 -4.04 37.45 9.25
C ASP A 925 -5.30 36.69 8.82
N ARG A 926 -5.37 35.37 9.11
CA ARG A 926 -6.58 34.56 8.86
C ARG A 926 -7.82 35.03 9.66
N VAL A 927 -7.66 35.56 10.88
CA VAL A 927 -8.75 36.19 11.65
C VAL A 927 -9.25 37.48 10.99
N LEU A 928 -8.36 38.21 10.31
CA LEU A 928 -8.66 39.43 9.55
C LEU A 928 -8.98 39.17 8.07
N GLY A 929 -9.19 37.90 7.68
CA GLY A 929 -9.62 37.51 6.34
C GLY A 929 -8.50 37.46 5.28
N GLY A 930 -7.23 37.40 5.68
CA GLY A 930 -6.07 37.38 4.78
C GLY A 930 -5.66 38.75 4.25
N LYS A 931 -6.10 39.83 4.91
CA LYS A 931 -5.92 41.23 4.51
C LYS A 931 -4.46 41.64 4.28
N TYR A 932 -3.52 41.00 4.96
CA TYR A 932 -2.09 41.32 4.91
C TYR A 932 -1.28 40.37 4.02
N GLY A 933 -1.93 39.39 3.39
CA GLY A 933 -1.32 38.50 2.40
C GLY A 933 -0.16 37.65 2.93
N LEU A 934 -0.09 37.43 4.26
CA LEU A 934 0.96 36.61 4.89
C LEU A 934 0.83 35.13 4.54
N ASP A 935 -0.36 34.71 4.11
CA ASP A 935 -0.65 33.33 3.72
C ASP A 935 -0.51 33.07 2.21
N GLU A 936 -0.41 34.14 1.40
CA GLU A 936 -0.21 34.06 -0.05
C GLU A 936 1.10 33.35 -0.39
N LYS A 937 1.15 32.68 -1.55
CA LYS A 937 2.32 31.89 -1.97
C LYS A 937 3.49 32.74 -2.45
N ASP A 938 3.24 33.97 -2.92
CA ASP A 938 4.27 34.87 -3.40
C ASP A 938 4.95 35.65 -2.26
N ASP A 939 6.28 35.69 -2.29
CA ASP A 939 7.20 36.13 -1.24
C ASP A 939 6.81 35.75 0.21
N LYS A 940 6.19 34.58 0.44
CA LYS A 940 5.68 34.21 1.78
C LYS A 940 6.76 34.26 2.87
N SER A 941 7.97 33.79 2.55
CA SER A 941 9.11 33.82 3.47
C SER A 941 9.60 35.25 3.72
N GLY A 942 9.81 36.06 2.67
CA GLY A 942 10.25 37.45 2.83
C GLY A 942 9.21 38.35 3.51
N LYS A 943 7.91 38.11 3.30
CA LYS A 943 6.81 38.72 4.07
C LYS A 943 6.91 38.37 5.56
N MET A 944 7.06 37.09 5.90
CA MET A 944 7.20 36.66 7.30
C MET A 944 8.47 37.25 7.95
N MET A 945 9.59 37.29 7.23
CA MET A 945 10.84 37.91 7.70
C MET A 945 10.64 39.40 7.99
N LYS A 946 10.00 40.17 7.10
CA LYS A 946 9.69 41.60 7.34
C LYS A 946 8.87 41.82 8.61
N VAL A 947 7.96 40.91 8.95
CA VAL A 947 7.19 40.98 10.21
C VAL A 947 8.06 40.63 11.41
N LEU A 948 8.91 39.61 11.33
CA LEU A 948 9.86 39.26 12.40
C LEU A 948 10.87 40.40 12.65
N ASP A 949 11.34 41.09 11.60
CA ASP A 949 12.22 42.26 11.69
C ASP A 949 11.56 43.42 12.49
N ARG A 950 10.23 43.58 12.41
CA ARG A 950 9.46 44.55 13.21
C ARG A 950 9.28 44.12 14.67
N LEU A 951 9.33 42.83 14.95
CA LEU A 951 9.27 42.27 16.31
C LEU A 951 10.66 42.17 16.98
N CYS A 952 11.75 42.43 16.25
CA CYS A 952 13.10 42.47 16.80
C CYS A 952 13.35 43.70 17.68
N THR A 953 14.15 43.53 18.73
CA THR A 953 14.69 44.66 19.50
C THR A 953 15.65 45.48 18.63
N ALA A 954 15.51 46.81 18.64
CA ALA A 954 16.30 47.70 17.79
C ALA A 954 17.82 47.47 17.93
N GLY A 955 18.49 47.16 16.82
CA GLY A 955 19.93 46.82 16.79
C GLY A 955 20.27 45.36 17.14
N SER A 956 19.28 44.49 17.32
CA SER A 956 19.45 43.07 17.63
C SER A 956 18.65 42.18 16.66
N LYS A 957 19.05 40.91 16.54
CA LYS A 957 18.28 39.84 15.86
C LYS A 957 17.28 39.13 16.79
N PHE A 958 17.19 39.51 18.07
CA PHE A 958 16.28 38.88 19.03
C PHE A 958 14.84 39.39 18.90
N VAL A 959 13.91 38.45 18.73
CA VAL A 959 12.48 38.71 18.55
C VAL A 959 11.78 38.83 19.92
N ASP A 960 11.49 40.05 20.38
CA ASP A 960 10.89 40.29 21.70
C ASP A 960 9.36 40.39 21.63
N VAL A 961 8.69 39.25 21.85
CA VAL A 961 7.22 39.17 21.85
C VAL A 961 6.56 39.78 23.09
N ARG A 962 7.31 40.13 24.14
CA ARG A 962 6.74 40.85 25.29
C ARG A 962 6.42 42.28 24.85
N LYS A 963 7.47 43.01 24.52
CA LYS A 963 7.39 44.43 24.16
C LYS A 963 6.69 44.68 22.81
N ASN A 964 7.10 43.95 21.78
CA ASN A 964 6.71 44.29 20.40
C ASN A 964 5.43 43.55 19.94
N LEU A 965 4.87 42.65 20.76
CA LEU A 965 3.65 41.91 20.45
C LEU A 965 2.61 41.94 21.58
N GLU A 966 2.91 41.49 22.81
CA GLU A 966 1.93 41.48 23.89
C GLU A 966 1.61 42.91 24.38
N GLU A 967 2.61 43.66 24.84
CA GLU A 967 2.47 45.06 25.30
C GLU A 967 1.96 45.97 24.16
N ALA A 968 2.48 45.78 22.94
CA ALA A 968 2.07 46.54 21.76
C ALA A 968 0.60 46.30 21.38
N PHE A 969 0.08 45.07 21.49
CA PHE A 969 -1.33 44.78 21.24
C PHE A 969 -2.23 45.20 22.41
N VAL A 970 -1.78 45.03 23.65
CA VAL A 970 -2.46 45.53 24.86
C VAL A 970 -2.72 47.03 24.74
N GLN A 971 -1.70 47.82 24.34
CA GLN A 971 -1.88 49.24 24.08
C GLN A 971 -2.94 49.53 23.00
N LYS A 972 -3.10 48.67 21.97
CA LYS A 972 -4.17 48.84 20.95
C LYS A 972 -5.57 48.49 21.44
N LEU A 973 -5.69 47.71 22.52
CA LEU A 973 -6.95 47.48 23.22
C LEU A 973 -7.26 48.65 24.17
N ASP A 974 -6.26 49.13 24.91
CA ASP A 974 -6.38 50.29 25.82
C ASP A 974 -6.71 51.58 25.05
N ASP A 975 -6.06 51.82 23.89
CA ASP A 975 -6.36 52.92 22.95
C ASP A 975 -7.83 52.92 22.49
N ARG A 976 -8.54 51.79 22.63
CA ARG A 976 -9.93 51.55 22.24
C ARG A 976 -10.88 51.34 23.43
N GLY A 977 -10.38 51.45 24.67
CA GLY A 977 -11.17 51.27 25.89
C GLY A 977 -11.58 49.81 26.18
N VAL A 978 -10.90 48.82 25.58
CA VAL A 978 -11.16 47.39 25.77
C VAL A 978 -10.23 46.86 26.87
N ASP A 979 -10.75 46.65 28.08
CA ASP A 979 -9.95 46.16 29.22
C ASP A 979 -9.34 44.76 28.96
N PRO A 980 -8.00 44.64 28.85
CA PRO A 980 -7.32 43.39 28.54
C PRO A 980 -7.18 42.47 29.77
N SER A 981 -7.46 42.95 30.98
CA SER A 981 -7.30 42.22 32.23
C SER A 981 -8.48 41.29 32.58
N LEU A 982 -9.62 41.47 31.88
CA LEU A 982 -10.86 40.73 32.10
C LEU A 982 -10.68 39.21 31.99
N ARG A 983 -11.34 38.47 32.88
CA ARG A 983 -11.46 37.00 32.83
C ARG A 983 -12.94 36.60 32.96
N PRO A 984 -13.56 35.97 31.94
CA PRO A 984 -12.97 35.62 30.64
C PRO A 984 -12.53 36.87 29.83
N PRO A 985 -11.58 36.73 28.88
CA PRO A 985 -11.15 37.82 28.03
C PRO A 985 -12.31 38.47 27.26
N PRO A 986 -12.18 39.74 26.83
CA PRO A 986 -13.25 40.48 26.17
C PRO A 986 -13.77 39.78 24.91
N PRO A 987 -15.06 40.01 24.55
CA PRO A 987 -15.67 39.39 23.38
C PRO A 987 -15.02 39.90 22.09
N TRP A 988 -14.98 39.04 21.06
CA TRP A 988 -14.46 39.40 19.73
C TRP A 988 -15.45 40.26 18.93
N ASP A 989 -15.64 41.49 19.41
CA ASP A 989 -16.45 42.57 18.84
C ASP A 989 -15.68 43.40 17.78
N GLY A 990 -16.26 44.54 17.39
CA GLY A 990 -15.70 45.42 16.35
C GLY A 990 -14.40 46.09 16.77
N ASP A 991 -14.31 46.58 18.00
CA ASP A 991 -13.13 47.27 18.50
C ASP A 991 -11.98 46.30 18.81
N THR A 992 -12.27 45.10 19.31
CA THR A 992 -11.27 44.03 19.44
C THR A 992 -10.72 43.58 18.09
N LEU A 993 -11.56 43.49 17.06
CA LEU A 993 -11.11 43.22 15.68
C LEU A 993 -10.28 44.37 15.11
N GLN A 994 -10.66 45.63 15.34
CA GLN A 994 -9.91 46.76 14.82
C GLN A 994 -8.61 47.00 15.61
N ALA A 995 -8.53 46.67 16.89
CA ALA A 995 -7.27 46.62 17.65
C ALA A 995 -6.27 45.64 17.01
N LEU A 996 -6.74 44.44 16.63
CA LEU A 996 -5.92 43.46 15.93
C LEU A 996 -5.53 43.95 14.53
N ASP A 997 -6.44 44.62 13.82
CA ASP A 997 -6.14 45.20 12.51
C ASP A 997 -5.09 46.32 12.58
N ASP A 998 -5.20 47.23 13.55
CA ASP A 998 -4.26 48.32 13.76
C ASP A 998 -2.88 47.78 14.20
N PHE A 999 -2.85 46.75 15.05
CA PHE A 999 -1.62 46.03 15.43
C PHE A 999 -0.98 45.34 14.22
N MET A 1000 -1.72 44.48 13.51
CA MET A 1000 -1.21 43.76 12.34
C MET A 1000 -0.69 44.73 11.27
N ARG A 1001 -1.39 45.86 11.04
CA ARG A 1001 -0.94 46.91 10.12
C ARG A 1001 0.42 47.47 10.50
N SER A 1002 0.66 47.72 11.79
CA SER A 1002 1.91 48.32 12.30
C SER A 1002 3.15 47.43 12.12
N ILE A 1003 2.96 46.11 12.01
CA ILE A 1003 4.06 45.13 11.80
C ILE A 1003 4.15 44.58 10.37
N THR A 1004 3.19 44.88 9.49
CA THR A 1004 3.14 44.35 8.11
C THR A 1004 3.30 45.42 7.02
N LEU A 1005 2.85 46.66 7.24
CA LEU A 1005 2.90 47.74 6.25
C LEU A 1005 4.01 48.76 6.52
N HIS A 1006 4.21 49.64 5.55
CA HIS A 1006 5.11 50.79 5.58
C HIS A 1006 4.34 52.10 5.75
#